data_AF-A0A6G9CQB8-F1
#
_entry.id   AF-A0A6G9CQB8-F1
#
_cell.length_a   1.000
_cell.length_b   1.000
_cell.length_c   1.000
_cell.angle_alpha   90.00
_cell.angle_beta   90.00
_cell.angle_gamma   90.00
#
_symmetry.space_group_name_H-M   'P 1'
#
loop_
_entity.id
_entity.type
_entity.pdbx_description
1 polymer ?
#
loop_
_entity_poly.entity_id
_entity_poly.type
_entity_poly.pdbx_seq_one_letter_code
_entity_poly.pdbx_strand_id
1 'polypeptide(L)'
;MSVLLVGVSHRTAPVPVLERVAVTDTDRPKLIDKLLASSHISEAMIVSTCNRVEVYAVVDAFHGALTEVGEILADHSGLDLTALHAHAYVRYSEAAVEHLFAVASGLDSMVIGEQQILGQIRSAYASSDAQQAAGRVVHELAQQALRVGKRVHSETGIDSAGASVVSVALDRAAGIIGEGGLVGRTAVVVGAGSMGGLSVAHLTRAGIARIVVVNRTQERAEHLAETARSNGVDADGVAFDQLSAAMAQADVMVTCTGAVGAVVTLADVHRALAEPDRDNTKHLVICDLGLPRDIDPAVAGLPGVTVLDMETLQRDPAAGAAASDADAARTIVAGELATYLAGQRLAEVTPTVTALRQRAADVVEAELMRLDSRLPGLDDPQRDEVARTVRRVVDKLLHAPTVRVKQLASAPGGDSYAAALRELFELSPGSPAGRGHTHRPGGRRPHWKGPAGMSVTTPRSGSPLRIGTRGSLLATTQAGTVRDALIAAGHPAELVIIKTKGDQSTDPVQKIGVGVFTAELREALLDNRVDVAVHSYKDLPTAQDPRFVIAAIPPREDPRDALVARDGLVLGELPAGSKVGTSAPRRVSQLKALGLGLDIVPLRGNLQRRLGKVESGELDAVILARAGLSRIGLLDLITENIEPVQMLPAPAQGALAVECLSANAELAAILAEHDDAGTRAAVTAERALLAELEAGCTAPVGAIAEIVESLDDDGRIFDELSVRGCAAAIDGSDVIRTGAVGAPDKAEELGRAVARELLELGARELMNVTTGEAADV
;
A
#
# COMPACT_ATOMS: atom_id res chain seq x y z
N MET A 1 11.17 11.51 16.74
CA MET A 1 10.05 10.75 17.32
C MET A 1 10.35 9.28 17.13
N SER A 2 10.18 8.44 18.14
CA SER A 2 10.53 7.01 18.05
C SER A 2 9.35 6.13 18.44
N VAL A 3 9.34 4.91 17.91
CA VAL A 3 8.30 3.93 18.24
C VAL A 3 8.66 3.25 19.55
N LEU A 4 7.77 3.32 20.53
CA LEU A 4 7.79 2.56 21.77
C LEU A 4 6.79 1.41 21.64
N LEU A 5 7.22 0.22 22.01
CA LEU A 5 6.34 -0.94 22.20
C LEU A 5 6.38 -1.32 23.68
N VAL A 6 5.20 -1.36 24.30
CA VAL A 6 4.97 -2.00 25.60
C VAL A 6 4.01 -3.14 25.39
N GLY A 7 4.40 -4.36 25.76
CA GLY A 7 3.58 -5.53 25.50
C GLY A 7 3.65 -6.59 26.59
N VAL A 8 2.64 -7.44 26.63
CA VAL A 8 2.55 -8.64 27.45
C VAL A 8 2.18 -9.78 26.51
N SER A 9 2.90 -10.91 26.54
CA SER A 9 2.64 -12.04 25.65
C SER A 9 2.65 -13.37 26.39
N HIS A 10 2.20 -14.43 25.72
CA HIS A 10 2.26 -15.80 26.21
C HIS A 10 3.67 -16.26 26.64
N ARG A 11 4.73 -15.59 26.15
CA ARG A 11 6.12 -15.88 26.53
C ARG A 11 6.50 -15.26 27.87
N THR A 12 5.84 -14.19 28.27
CA THR A 12 6.20 -13.38 29.45
C THR A 12 5.15 -13.42 30.56
N ALA A 13 3.92 -13.82 30.25
CA ALA A 13 2.80 -13.86 31.17
C ALA A 13 2.03 -15.18 31.11
N PRO A 14 1.54 -15.68 32.24
CA PRO A 14 0.57 -16.77 32.26
C PRO A 14 -0.80 -16.27 31.77
N VAL A 15 -1.65 -17.19 31.31
CA VAL A 15 -2.99 -16.88 30.75
C VAL A 15 -3.84 -15.98 31.67
N PRO A 16 -3.92 -16.18 33.01
CA PRO A 16 -4.72 -15.30 33.87
C PRO A 16 -4.28 -13.83 33.87
N VAL A 17 -3.00 -13.55 33.59
CA VAL A 17 -2.51 -12.18 33.44
C VAL A 17 -2.90 -11.64 32.07
N LEU A 18 -2.75 -12.43 31.00
CA LEU A 18 -3.18 -12.05 29.65
C LEU A 18 -4.68 -11.74 29.58
N GLU A 19 -5.53 -12.53 30.26
CA GLU A 19 -6.97 -12.29 30.32
C GLU A 19 -7.33 -10.94 30.90
N ARG A 20 -6.58 -10.50 31.91
CA ARG A 20 -6.81 -9.20 32.57
C ARG A 20 -6.31 -8.05 31.71
N VAL A 21 -5.21 -8.23 31.00
CA VAL A 21 -4.63 -7.19 30.14
C VAL A 21 -5.32 -7.12 28.78
N ALA A 22 -6.03 -8.19 28.37
CA ALA A 22 -6.75 -8.29 27.10
C ALA A 22 -7.63 -7.06 26.85
N VAL A 23 -7.46 -6.45 25.68
CA VAL A 23 -8.23 -5.28 25.25
C VAL A 23 -9.31 -5.75 24.28
N THR A 24 -10.57 -5.57 24.65
CA THR A 24 -11.71 -5.88 23.80
C THR A 24 -11.93 -4.78 22.76
N ASP A 25 -12.68 -5.09 21.70
CA ASP A 25 -13.02 -4.08 20.68
C ASP A 25 -13.88 -2.94 21.23
N THR A 26 -14.57 -3.16 22.35
CA THR A 26 -15.36 -2.12 23.04
C THR A 26 -14.49 -1.19 23.89
N ASP A 27 -13.41 -1.73 24.47
CA ASP A 27 -12.52 -0.95 25.35
C ASP A 27 -11.39 -0.28 24.58
N ARG A 28 -10.98 -0.86 23.44
CA ARG A 28 -9.88 -0.35 22.61
C ARG A 28 -9.98 1.15 22.31
N PRO A 29 -11.14 1.70 21.90
CA PRO A 29 -11.23 3.13 21.62
C PRO A 29 -10.95 4.00 22.84
N LYS A 30 -11.47 3.60 24.01
CA LYS A 30 -11.26 4.35 25.26
C LYS A 30 -9.80 4.35 25.69
N LEU A 31 -9.09 3.25 25.46
CA LEU A 31 -7.67 3.15 25.78
C LEU A 31 -6.83 3.99 24.82
N ILE A 32 -7.17 3.99 23.52
CA ILE A 32 -6.51 4.85 22.52
C ILE A 32 -6.72 6.33 22.85
N ASP A 33 -7.93 6.76 23.20
CA ASP A 33 -8.21 8.14 23.61
C ASP A 33 -7.35 8.55 24.82
N LYS A 34 -7.21 7.66 25.83
CA LYS A 34 -6.33 7.90 26.98
C LYS A 34 -4.86 8.01 26.59
N LEU A 35 -4.41 7.16 25.66
CA LEU A 35 -3.04 7.21 25.14
C LEU A 35 -2.77 8.52 24.40
N LEU A 36 -3.71 9.04 23.60
CA LEU A 36 -3.53 10.31 22.89
C LEU A 36 -3.73 11.55 23.77
N ALA A 37 -4.35 11.41 24.95
CA ALA A 37 -4.43 12.48 25.94
C ALA A 37 -3.09 12.74 26.65
N SER A 38 -2.13 11.80 26.54
CA SER A 38 -0.76 11.96 27.03
C SER A 38 -0.04 13.10 26.30
N SER A 39 0.83 13.80 27.03
CA SER A 39 1.74 14.80 26.43
C SER A 39 2.99 14.20 25.78
N HIS A 40 3.19 12.89 25.91
CA HIS A 40 4.37 12.15 25.47
C HIS A 40 4.11 11.21 24.29
N ILE A 41 2.84 11.01 23.92
CA ILE A 41 2.39 10.07 22.89
C ILE A 41 1.64 10.85 21.80
N SER A 42 2.09 10.74 20.56
CA SER A 42 1.48 11.44 19.41
C SER A 42 0.65 10.54 18.51
N GLU A 43 0.95 9.24 18.49
CA GLU A 43 0.26 8.23 17.70
C GLU A 43 0.23 6.93 18.50
N ALA A 44 -0.81 6.11 18.35
CA ALA A 44 -0.94 4.85 19.08
C ALA A 44 -1.70 3.78 18.26
N MET A 45 -1.27 2.53 18.42
CA MET A 45 -1.96 1.34 17.92
C MET A 45 -1.91 0.22 18.96
N ILE A 46 -3.06 -0.37 19.27
CA ILE A 46 -3.18 -1.48 20.22
C ILE A 46 -3.46 -2.77 19.46
N VAL A 47 -2.53 -3.72 19.52
CA VAL A 47 -2.69 -5.09 19.00
C VAL A 47 -3.03 -6.02 20.17
N SER A 48 -4.25 -6.51 20.19
CA SER A 48 -4.76 -7.43 21.23
C SER A 48 -5.21 -8.72 20.56
N THR A 49 -4.63 -9.85 20.99
CA THR A 49 -4.88 -11.19 20.47
C THR A 49 -4.92 -12.19 21.63
N CYS A 50 -5.25 -13.45 21.33
CA CYS A 50 -5.23 -14.53 22.34
C CYS A 50 -3.83 -14.82 22.91
N ASN A 51 -2.76 -14.30 22.29
CA ASN A 51 -1.38 -14.59 22.67
C ASN A 51 -0.61 -13.36 23.16
N ARG A 52 -1.15 -12.15 22.99
CA ARG A 52 -0.47 -10.90 23.32
C ARG A 52 -1.40 -9.70 23.40
N VAL A 53 -0.98 -8.72 24.19
CA VAL A 53 -1.47 -7.35 24.16
C VAL A 53 -0.27 -6.44 24.01
N GLU A 54 -0.26 -5.63 22.96
CA GLU A 54 0.86 -4.79 22.57
C GLU A 54 0.37 -3.39 22.23
N VAL A 55 0.99 -2.39 22.84
CA VAL A 55 0.77 -0.97 22.55
C VAL A 55 1.99 -0.45 21.80
N TYR A 56 1.78 -0.10 20.53
CA TYR A 56 2.76 0.61 19.71
C TYR A 56 2.44 2.10 19.75
N ALA A 57 3.33 2.90 20.32
CA ALA A 57 3.14 4.33 20.49
C ALA A 57 4.29 5.10 19.86
N VAL A 58 4.01 6.23 19.21
CA VAL A 58 5.03 7.17 18.75
C VAL A 58 5.23 8.19 19.86
N VAL A 59 6.48 8.29 20.33
CA VAL A 59 6.79 9.02 21.55
C VAL A 59 7.91 10.03 21.35
N ASP A 60 7.80 11.14 22.08
CA ASP A 60 8.83 12.18 22.19
C ASP A 60 9.74 11.97 23.40
N ALA A 61 9.23 11.31 24.45
CA ALA A 61 9.94 11.04 25.68
C ALA A 61 9.72 9.61 26.15
N PHE A 62 10.78 8.79 26.13
CA PHE A 62 10.72 7.35 26.47
C PHE A 62 10.14 7.08 27.86
N HIS A 63 10.71 7.67 28.91
CA HIS A 63 10.33 7.36 30.29
C HIS A 63 8.91 7.85 30.64
N GLY A 64 8.52 9.01 30.13
CA GLY A 64 7.17 9.55 30.33
C GLY A 64 6.11 8.67 29.69
N ALA A 65 6.29 8.37 28.39
CA ALA A 65 5.36 7.52 27.66
C ALA A 65 5.32 6.08 28.22
N LEU A 66 6.46 5.50 28.62
CA LEU A 66 6.48 4.17 29.23
C LEU A 66 5.65 4.11 30.52
N THR A 67 5.77 5.14 31.36
CA THR A 67 5.02 5.22 32.62
C THR A 67 3.53 5.33 32.35
N GLU A 68 3.11 6.24 31.46
CA GLU A 68 1.69 6.44 31.13
C GLU A 68 1.06 5.23 30.45
N VAL A 69 1.75 4.59 29.50
CA VAL A 69 1.27 3.34 28.89
C VAL A 69 1.11 2.25 29.96
N GLY A 70 2.08 2.14 30.88
CA GLY A 70 2.03 1.21 31.99
C GLY A 70 0.83 1.47 32.92
N GLU A 71 0.59 2.73 33.29
CA GLU A 71 -0.54 3.15 34.14
C GLU A 71 -1.89 2.87 33.46
N ILE A 72 -2.03 3.18 32.16
CA ILE A 72 -3.25 2.91 31.40
C ILE A 72 -3.56 1.41 31.34
N LEU A 73 -2.54 0.57 31.12
CA LEU A 73 -2.70 -0.88 31.11
C LEU A 73 -2.95 -1.46 32.51
N ALA A 74 -2.33 -0.90 33.55
CA ALA A 74 -2.56 -1.28 34.94
C ALA A 74 -4.00 -0.97 35.37
N ASP A 75 -4.48 0.23 35.06
CA ASP A 75 -5.87 0.67 35.31
C ASP A 75 -6.88 -0.21 34.57
N HIS A 76 -6.61 -0.53 33.30
CA HIS A 76 -7.48 -1.40 32.49
C HIS A 76 -7.55 -2.82 33.07
N SER A 77 -6.40 -3.39 33.44
CA SER A 77 -6.30 -4.76 33.92
C SER A 77 -6.62 -4.94 35.41
N GLY A 78 -6.71 -3.84 36.16
CA GLY A 78 -6.78 -3.79 37.61
C GLY A 78 -5.56 -4.40 38.31
N LEU A 79 -4.47 -4.66 37.58
CA LEU A 79 -3.20 -5.12 38.16
C LEU A 79 -2.48 -3.92 38.74
N ASP A 80 -1.76 -4.11 39.85
CA ASP A 80 -0.82 -3.08 40.26
C ASP A 80 0.32 -2.97 39.23
N LEU A 81 0.90 -1.77 39.12
CA LEU A 81 1.91 -1.47 38.11
C LEU A 81 3.16 -2.37 38.25
N THR A 82 3.48 -2.82 39.46
CA THR A 82 4.65 -3.69 39.70
C THR A 82 4.41 -5.11 39.18
N ALA A 83 3.21 -5.64 39.40
CA ALA A 83 2.76 -6.93 38.90
C ALA A 83 2.68 -6.94 37.37
N LEU A 84 2.20 -5.84 36.75
CA LEU A 84 2.21 -5.70 35.31
C LEU A 84 3.64 -5.67 34.75
N HIS A 85 4.53 -4.85 35.33
CA HIS A 85 5.93 -4.76 34.90
C HIS A 85 6.71 -6.07 35.03
N ALA A 86 6.33 -6.97 35.94
CA ALA A 86 6.96 -8.28 36.06
C ALA A 86 6.77 -9.17 34.82
N HIS A 87 5.73 -8.88 34.03
CA HIS A 87 5.33 -9.64 32.85
C HIS A 87 5.41 -8.83 31.54
N ALA A 88 5.51 -7.51 31.62
CA ALA A 88 5.63 -6.65 30.46
C ALA A 88 7.05 -6.66 29.87
N TYR A 89 7.15 -6.62 28.55
CA TYR A 89 8.40 -6.33 27.84
C TYR A 89 8.28 -4.99 27.12
N VAL A 90 9.44 -4.35 26.95
CA VAL A 90 9.55 -3.07 26.28
C VAL A 90 10.53 -3.21 25.12
N ARG A 91 10.14 -2.69 23.95
CA ARG A 91 11.03 -2.51 22.80
C ARG A 91 10.97 -1.05 22.37
N TYR A 92 12.08 -0.54 21.86
CA TYR A 92 12.19 0.87 21.49
C TYR A 92 12.88 1.02 20.15
N SER A 93 12.39 1.98 19.35
CA SER A 93 12.88 2.31 18.02
C SER A 93 12.96 1.06 17.13
N GLU A 94 14.12 0.77 16.55
CA GLU A 94 14.39 -0.41 15.71
C GLU A 94 13.84 -1.72 16.29
N ALA A 95 14.04 -1.97 17.58
CA ALA A 95 13.59 -3.22 18.20
C ALA A 95 12.06 -3.35 18.26
N ALA A 96 11.31 -2.24 18.27
CA ALA A 96 9.85 -2.26 18.22
C ALA A 96 9.36 -2.57 16.80
N VAL A 97 10.03 -2.01 15.79
CA VAL A 97 9.74 -2.25 14.37
C VAL A 97 10.03 -3.69 13.99
N GLU A 98 11.22 -4.19 14.35
CA GLU A 98 11.62 -5.58 14.14
C GLU A 98 10.59 -6.55 14.73
N HIS A 99 10.17 -6.26 15.96
CA HIS A 99 9.19 -7.07 16.67
C HIS A 99 7.85 -7.12 15.94
N LEU A 100 7.32 -5.98 15.48
CA LEU A 100 6.07 -5.97 14.72
C LEU A 100 6.19 -6.77 13.40
N PHE A 101 7.32 -6.66 12.70
CA PHE A 101 7.55 -7.43 11.47
C PHE A 101 7.61 -8.93 11.78
N ALA A 102 8.32 -9.33 12.83
CA ALA A 102 8.39 -10.71 13.27
C ALA A 102 7.01 -11.27 13.67
N VAL A 103 6.21 -10.49 14.40
CA VAL A 103 4.83 -10.85 14.77
C VAL A 103 3.94 -10.97 13.53
N ALA A 104 3.99 -10.00 12.61
CA ALA A 104 3.21 -10.03 11.36
C ALA A 104 3.59 -11.21 10.44
N SER A 105 4.84 -11.66 10.52
CA SER A 105 5.35 -12.84 9.82
C SER A 105 5.09 -14.16 10.55
N GLY A 106 4.39 -14.15 11.69
CA GLY A 106 4.07 -15.36 12.46
C GLY A 106 5.28 -15.99 13.18
N LEU A 107 6.44 -15.32 13.24
CA LEU A 107 7.67 -15.83 13.87
C LEU A 107 7.61 -15.79 15.41
N ASP A 108 6.82 -14.89 15.96
CA ASP A 108 6.59 -14.75 17.39
C ASP A 108 5.20 -15.26 17.81
N SER A 109 4.55 -16.10 17.00
CA SER A 109 3.27 -16.74 17.36
C SER A 109 3.46 -18.00 18.21
N MET A 110 2.39 -18.44 18.91
CA MET A 110 2.43 -19.72 19.64
C MET A 110 2.68 -20.88 18.69
N VAL A 111 2.07 -20.83 17.51
CA VAL A 111 2.42 -21.69 16.39
C VAL A 111 3.08 -20.87 15.30
N ILE A 112 4.32 -21.23 14.96
CA ILE A 112 5.12 -20.49 14.00
C ILE A 112 4.49 -20.60 12.61
N GLY A 113 4.31 -19.46 11.92
CA GLY A 113 3.69 -19.41 10.58
C GLY A 113 2.17 -19.20 10.57
N GLU A 114 1.57 -18.94 11.73
CA GLU A 114 0.14 -18.64 11.84
C GLU A 114 -0.24 -17.35 11.08
N GLN A 115 -1.07 -17.45 10.05
CA GLN A 115 -1.46 -16.30 9.21
C GLN A 115 -2.48 -15.36 9.87
N GLN A 116 -3.15 -15.78 10.93
CA GLN A 116 -4.26 -15.03 11.54
C GLN A 116 -3.81 -13.72 12.18
N ILE A 117 -2.58 -13.69 12.71
CA ILE A 117 -1.98 -12.50 13.31
C ILE A 117 -1.88 -11.34 12.32
N LEU A 118 -1.67 -11.61 11.03
CA LEU A 118 -1.61 -10.60 9.98
C LEU A 118 -2.96 -9.89 9.82
N GLY A 119 -4.06 -10.64 9.90
CA GLY A 119 -5.41 -10.07 9.92
C GLY A 119 -5.73 -9.30 11.20
N GLN A 120 -5.22 -9.75 12.34
CA GLN A 120 -5.39 -9.07 13.63
C GLN A 120 -4.63 -7.73 13.68
N ILE A 121 -3.41 -7.68 13.15
CA ILE A 121 -2.64 -6.42 13.01
C ILE A 121 -3.37 -5.46 12.07
N ARG A 122 -3.90 -5.95 10.94
CA ARG A 122 -4.71 -5.14 10.03
C ARG A 122 -5.92 -4.51 10.74
N SER A 123 -6.62 -5.31 11.54
CA SER A 123 -7.80 -4.86 12.29
C SER A 123 -7.42 -3.84 13.38
N ALA A 124 -6.30 -4.07 14.07
CA ALA A 124 -5.76 -3.13 15.05
C ALA A 124 -5.39 -1.78 14.42
N TYR A 125 -4.74 -1.82 13.25
CA TYR A 125 -4.42 -0.62 12.48
C TYR A 125 -5.70 0.11 12.05
N ALA A 126 -6.68 -0.59 11.44
CA ALA A 126 -7.93 0.02 10.98
C ALA A 126 -8.70 0.69 12.12
N SER A 127 -8.74 0.06 13.31
CA SER A 127 -9.36 0.64 14.50
C SER A 127 -8.65 1.91 14.99
N SER A 128 -7.32 1.96 14.86
CA SER A 128 -6.51 3.12 15.25
C SER A 128 -6.65 4.26 14.23
N ASP A 129 -6.71 3.94 12.93
CA ASP A 129 -6.92 4.88 11.84
C ASP A 129 -8.31 5.53 11.89
N ALA A 130 -9.35 4.73 12.16
CA ALA A 130 -10.72 5.22 12.36
C ALA A 130 -10.84 6.25 13.51
N GLN A 131 -9.96 6.18 14.50
CA GLN A 131 -9.87 7.13 15.60
C GLN A 131 -8.86 8.25 15.38
N GLN A 132 -8.25 8.32 14.20
CA GLN A 132 -7.17 9.27 13.87
C GLN A 132 -5.97 9.15 14.85
N ALA A 133 -5.79 7.97 15.43
CA ALA A 133 -4.69 7.64 16.33
C ALA A 133 -3.44 7.12 15.61
N ALA A 134 -3.63 6.63 14.37
CA ALA A 134 -2.53 6.28 13.48
C ALA A 134 -2.14 7.50 12.64
N GLY A 135 -1.07 8.18 13.04
CA GLY A 135 -0.46 9.22 12.19
C GLY A 135 0.46 8.60 11.14
N ARG A 136 1.36 9.41 10.60
CA ARG A 136 2.24 8.99 9.50
C ARG A 136 3.12 7.80 9.90
N VAL A 137 3.64 7.79 11.12
CA VAL A 137 4.65 6.80 11.54
C VAL A 137 4.00 5.44 11.79
N VAL A 138 2.89 5.39 12.53
CA VAL A 138 2.11 4.17 12.78
C VAL A 138 1.53 3.63 11.48
N HIS A 139 1.00 4.50 10.61
CA HIS A 139 0.50 4.10 9.30
C HIS A 139 1.58 3.41 8.47
N GLU A 140 2.74 4.06 8.29
CA GLU A 140 3.84 3.51 7.51
C GLU A 140 4.37 2.19 8.12
N LEU A 141 4.51 2.14 9.45
CA LEU A 141 4.93 0.96 10.18
C LEU A 141 3.96 -0.22 9.98
N ALA A 142 2.65 0.00 10.12
CA ALA A 142 1.63 -1.04 9.98
C ALA A 142 1.55 -1.56 8.54
N GLN A 143 1.53 -0.68 7.54
CA GLN A 143 1.51 -1.08 6.13
C GLN A 143 2.75 -1.88 5.75
N GLN A 144 3.92 -1.44 6.20
CA GLN A 144 5.17 -2.17 5.98
C GLN A 144 5.14 -3.54 6.68
N ALA A 145 4.67 -3.63 7.92
CA ALA A 145 4.55 -4.90 8.63
C ALA A 145 3.61 -5.89 7.90
N LEU A 146 2.47 -5.42 7.40
CA LEU A 146 1.55 -6.24 6.60
C LEU A 146 2.18 -6.72 5.28
N ARG A 147 2.97 -5.87 4.62
CA ARG A 147 3.72 -6.23 3.40
C ARG A 147 4.77 -7.30 3.69
N VAL A 148 5.57 -7.10 4.74
CA VAL A 148 6.61 -8.06 5.18
C VAL A 148 5.99 -9.39 5.56
N GLY A 149 4.89 -9.36 6.33
CA GLY A 149 4.12 -10.54 6.68
C GLY A 149 3.67 -11.31 5.44
N LYS A 150 2.98 -10.66 4.48
CA LYS A 150 2.54 -11.31 3.24
C LYS A 150 3.70 -11.93 2.46
N ARG A 151 4.79 -11.17 2.33
CA ARG A 151 5.99 -11.61 1.62
C ARG A 151 6.60 -12.86 2.23
N VAL A 152 6.73 -12.92 3.56
CA VAL A 152 7.23 -14.10 4.28
C VAL A 152 6.36 -15.33 4.02
N HIS A 153 5.03 -15.21 4.12
CA HIS A 153 4.14 -16.35 3.88
C HIS A 153 4.17 -16.79 2.39
N SER A 154 4.37 -15.88 1.44
CA SER A 154 4.46 -16.22 0.01
C SER A 154 5.83 -16.77 -0.44
N GLU A 155 6.93 -16.32 0.17
CA GLU A 155 8.31 -16.63 -0.27
C GLU A 155 8.97 -17.73 0.57
N THR A 156 8.36 -18.19 1.66
CA THR A 156 8.94 -19.19 2.56
C THR A 156 8.01 -20.39 2.77
N GLY A 157 8.57 -21.52 3.23
CA GLY A 157 7.81 -22.71 3.60
C GLY A 157 7.06 -22.59 4.93
N ILE A 158 7.05 -21.41 5.57
CA ILE A 158 6.53 -21.23 6.92
C ILE A 158 5.04 -21.60 7.03
N ASP A 159 4.26 -21.44 5.95
CA ASP A 159 2.86 -21.85 5.84
C ASP A 159 2.66 -23.36 5.97
N SER A 160 3.59 -24.13 5.40
CA SER A 160 3.54 -25.60 5.41
C SER A 160 4.00 -26.20 6.74
N ALA A 161 4.71 -25.40 7.54
CA ALA A 161 5.20 -25.77 8.85
C ALA A 161 4.25 -25.31 9.98
N GLY A 162 3.39 -24.33 9.74
CA GLY A 162 2.47 -23.78 10.74
C GLY A 162 1.15 -24.55 10.85
N ALA A 163 1.00 -25.35 11.91
CA ALA A 163 -0.33 -25.69 12.40
C ALA A 163 -1.03 -24.40 12.90
N SER A 164 -2.34 -24.26 12.76
CA SER A 164 -3.07 -23.25 13.53
C SER A 164 -3.28 -23.75 14.97
N VAL A 165 -3.50 -22.84 15.92
CA VAL A 165 -3.91 -23.20 17.29
C VAL A 165 -5.15 -24.10 17.26
N VAL A 166 -6.07 -23.85 16.32
CA VAL A 166 -7.25 -24.68 16.06
C VAL A 166 -6.86 -26.12 15.68
N SER A 167 -5.94 -26.34 14.74
CA SER A 167 -5.50 -27.70 14.40
C SER A 167 -4.86 -28.42 15.57
N VAL A 168 -3.97 -27.76 16.33
CA VAL A 168 -3.34 -28.37 17.51
C VAL A 168 -4.39 -28.79 18.53
N ALA A 169 -5.40 -27.93 18.77
CA ALA A 169 -6.50 -28.24 19.67
C ALA A 169 -7.35 -29.42 19.18
N LEU A 170 -7.66 -29.48 17.88
CA LEU A 170 -8.45 -30.56 17.30
C LEU A 170 -7.69 -31.88 17.23
N ASP A 171 -6.38 -31.87 16.97
CA ASP A 171 -5.54 -33.07 17.00
C ASP A 171 -5.47 -33.66 18.42
N ARG A 172 -5.38 -32.79 19.44
CA ARG A 172 -5.49 -33.20 20.84
C ARG A 172 -6.87 -33.74 21.18
N ALA A 173 -7.93 -33.07 20.73
CA ALA A 173 -9.29 -33.55 20.93
C ALA A 173 -9.50 -34.92 20.30
N ALA A 174 -9.01 -35.15 19.07
CA ALA A 174 -9.05 -36.43 18.40
C ALA A 174 -8.35 -37.54 19.21
N GLY A 175 -7.16 -37.24 19.77
CA GLY A 175 -6.42 -38.16 20.63
C GLY A 175 -7.16 -38.54 21.92
N ILE A 176 -7.90 -37.61 22.53
CA ILE A 176 -8.72 -37.86 23.73
C ILE A 176 -9.97 -38.68 23.39
N ILE A 177 -10.59 -38.40 22.24
CA ILE A 177 -11.80 -39.09 21.77
C ILE A 177 -11.51 -40.56 21.39
N GLY A 178 -10.31 -40.89 20.94
CA GLY A 178 -9.86 -42.27 20.72
C GLY A 178 -10.09 -42.80 19.29
N GLU A 179 -10.43 -44.09 19.16
CA GLU A 179 -10.55 -44.76 17.84
C GLU A 179 -11.52 -44.01 16.90
N GLY A 180 -11.03 -43.72 15.68
CA GLY A 180 -11.75 -42.94 14.66
C GLY A 180 -11.61 -41.42 14.81
N GLY A 181 -11.08 -40.91 15.92
CA GLY A 181 -10.84 -39.48 16.15
C GLY A 181 -12.12 -38.64 15.96
N LEU A 182 -12.03 -37.61 15.11
CA LEU A 182 -13.16 -36.73 14.78
C LEU A 182 -14.03 -37.23 13.62
N VAL A 183 -13.61 -38.29 12.92
CA VAL A 183 -14.31 -38.77 11.73
C VAL A 183 -15.70 -39.27 12.11
N GLY A 184 -16.73 -38.75 11.43
CA GLY A 184 -18.12 -39.17 11.65
C GLY A 184 -18.76 -38.62 12.94
N ARG A 185 -18.08 -37.74 13.67
CA ARG A 185 -18.56 -37.18 14.95
C ARG A 185 -19.38 -35.90 14.76
N THR A 186 -19.97 -35.40 15.84
CA THR A 186 -20.69 -34.12 15.85
C THR A 186 -19.87 -33.06 16.58
N ALA A 187 -19.67 -31.91 15.94
CA ALA A 187 -18.97 -30.76 16.52
C ALA A 187 -19.93 -29.59 16.78
N VAL A 188 -19.64 -28.82 17.82
CA VAL A 188 -20.25 -27.51 18.07
C VAL A 188 -19.18 -26.43 17.96
N VAL A 189 -19.46 -25.35 17.24
CA VAL A 189 -18.58 -24.17 17.16
C VAL A 189 -19.30 -22.98 17.77
N VAL A 190 -18.79 -22.44 18.87
CA VAL A 190 -19.34 -21.27 19.55
C VAL A 190 -18.53 -20.04 19.14
N GLY A 191 -19.17 -19.16 18.37
CA GLY A 191 -18.56 -17.98 17.76
C GLY A 191 -18.42 -18.11 16.25
N ALA A 192 -18.89 -17.10 15.52
CA ALA A 192 -18.86 -17.04 14.05
C ALA A 192 -17.85 -16.01 13.53
N GLY A 193 -16.77 -15.77 14.27
CA GLY A 193 -15.66 -14.90 13.85
C GLY A 193 -14.65 -15.65 12.96
N SER A 194 -13.50 -15.02 12.70
CA SER A 194 -12.40 -15.61 11.92
C SER A 194 -11.92 -16.96 12.47
N MET A 195 -11.80 -17.07 13.80
CA MET A 195 -11.48 -18.33 14.49
C MET A 195 -12.58 -19.39 14.35
N GLY A 196 -13.84 -18.98 14.32
CA GLY A 196 -14.98 -19.88 14.07
C GLY A 196 -14.93 -20.44 12.65
N GLY A 197 -14.66 -19.56 11.66
CA GLY A 197 -14.42 -19.95 10.27
C GLY A 197 -13.28 -20.97 10.13
N LEU A 198 -12.16 -20.71 10.79
CA LEU A 198 -11.01 -21.62 10.79
C LEU A 198 -11.36 -22.97 11.47
N SER A 199 -12.08 -22.92 12.59
CA SER A 199 -12.57 -24.12 13.30
C SER A 199 -13.42 -24.99 12.40
N VAL A 200 -14.38 -24.40 11.68
CA VAL A 200 -15.18 -25.12 10.68
C VAL A 200 -14.30 -25.73 9.59
N ALA A 201 -13.37 -24.97 9.02
CA ALA A 201 -12.49 -25.47 7.96
C ALA A 201 -11.59 -26.65 8.41
N HIS A 202 -11.09 -26.64 9.64
CA HIS A 202 -10.31 -27.76 10.18
C HIS A 202 -11.19 -28.96 10.56
N LEU A 203 -12.36 -28.74 11.15
CA LEU A 203 -13.32 -29.80 11.46
C LEU A 203 -13.79 -30.53 10.19
N THR A 204 -14.07 -29.79 9.12
CA THR A 204 -14.41 -30.35 7.81
C THR A 204 -13.28 -31.22 7.26
N ARG A 205 -12.02 -30.74 7.31
CA ARG A 205 -10.85 -31.53 6.89
C ARG A 205 -10.62 -32.76 7.75
N ALA A 206 -10.99 -32.71 9.03
CA ALA A 206 -10.90 -33.84 9.96
C ALA A 206 -12.02 -34.89 9.75
N GLY A 207 -12.96 -34.66 8.83
CA GLY A 207 -14.00 -35.62 8.48
C GLY A 207 -15.18 -35.66 9.44
N ILE A 208 -15.47 -34.55 10.13
CA ILE A 208 -16.65 -34.42 11.00
C ILE A 208 -17.93 -34.69 10.19
N ALA A 209 -18.92 -35.38 10.78
CA ALA A 209 -20.20 -35.63 10.09
C ALA A 209 -21.13 -34.43 10.16
N ARG A 210 -21.20 -33.78 11.33
CA ARG A 210 -22.13 -32.68 11.59
C ARG A 210 -21.48 -31.54 12.37
N ILE A 211 -21.78 -30.30 12.00
CA ILE A 211 -21.35 -29.08 12.69
C ILE A 211 -22.57 -28.24 13.10
N VAL A 212 -22.69 -27.90 14.37
CA VAL A 212 -23.66 -26.89 14.81
C VAL A 212 -22.92 -25.62 15.19
N VAL A 213 -23.18 -24.53 14.46
CA VAL A 213 -22.59 -23.22 14.75
C VAL A 213 -23.53 -22.46 15.68
N VAL A 214 -23.04 -22.06 16.83
CA VAL A 214 -23.78 -21.30 17.83
C VAL A 214 -23.22 -19.89 17.90
N ASN A 215 -24.06 -18.87 17.74
CA ASN A 215 -23.63 -17.49 17.87
C ASN A 215 -24.71 -16.60 18.49
N ARG A 216 -24.29 -15.48 19.11
CA ARG A 216 -25.23 -14.46 19.61
C ARG A 216 -26.12 -13.90 18.51
N THR A 217 -25.53 -13.67 17.33
CA THR A 217 -26.25 -13.27 16.12
C THR A 217 -26.49 -14.51 15.27
N GLN A 218 -27.73 -15.00 15.23
CA GLN A 218 -28.10 -16.23 14.52
C GLN A 218 -27.75 -16.18 13.03
N GLU A 219 -27.96 -15.05 12.36
CA GLU A 219 -27.63 -14.88 10.94
C GLU A 219 -26.15 -15.18 10.63
N ARG A 220 -25.24 -14.73 11.50
CA ARG A 220 -23.79 -15.03 11.36
C ARG A 220 -23.48 -16.52 11.58
N ALA A 221 -24.21 -17.18 12.48
CA ALA A 221 -24.08 -18.63 12.66
C ALA A 221 -24.54 -19.38 11.42
N GLU A 222 -25.68 -18.99 10.85
CA GLU A 222 -26.23 -19.62 9.65
C GLU A 222 -25.31 -19.44 8.44
N HIS A 223 -24.75 -18.25 8.25
CA HIS A 223 -23.81 -18.00 7.16
C HIS A 223 -22.54 -18.86 7.26
N LEU A 224 -22.01 -19.06 8.47
CA LEU A 224 -20.87 -19.95 8.67
C LEU A 224 -21.25 -21.43 8.47
N ALA A 225 -22.47 -21.82 8.86
CA ALA A 225 -23.00 -23.16 8.58
C ALA A 225 -23.21 -23.40 7.08
N GLU A 226 -23.65 -22.41 6.30
CA GLU A 226 -23.70 -22.48 4.84
C GLU A 226 -22.34 -22.82 4.23
N THR A 227 -21.28 -22.20 4.76
CA THR A 227 -19.90 -22.48 4.33
C THR A 227 -19.49 -23.92 4.65
N ALA A 228 -19.91 -24.49 5.78
CA ALA A 228 -19.68 -25.91 6.09
C ALA A 228 -20.45 -26.82 5.11
N ARG A 229 -21.71 -26.50 4.83
CA ARG A 229 -22.56 -27.26 3.89
C ARG A 229 -22.02 -27.23 2.46
N SER A 230 -21.52 -26.09 2.00
CA SER A 230 -20.89 -25.99 0.68
C SER A 230 -19.64 -26.87 0.55
N ASN A 231 -19.01 -27.23 1.67
CA ASN A 231 -17.87 -28.14 1.74
C ASN A 231 -18.26 -29.59 2.08
N GLY A 232 -19.56 -29.94 2.00
CA GLY A 232 -20.06 -31.32 2.08
C GLY A 232 -20.30 -31.85 3.49
N VAL A 233 -20.38 -30.99 4.51
CA VAL A 233 -20.67 -31.36 5.90
C VAL A 233 -22.09 -30.96 6.26
N ASP A 234 -22.82 -31.82 6.99
CA ASP A 234 -24.13 -31.45 7.53
C ASP A 234 -23.94 -30.35 8.59
N ALA A 235 -24.62 -29.21 8.45
CA ALA A 235 -24.43 -28.13 9.41
C ALA A 235 -25.65 -27.24 9.59
N ASP A 236 -25.81 -26.70 10.80
CA ASP A 236 -26.90 -25.81 11.19
C ASP A 236 -26.36 -24.58 11.94
N GLY A 237 -26.92 -23.40 11.68
CA GLY A 237 -26.68 -22.19 12.45
C GLY A 237 -27.79 -21.95 13.47
N VAL A 238 -27.45 -21.90 14.75
CA VAL A 238 -28.43 -21.75 15.83
C VAL A 238 -28.13 -20.53 16.71
N ALA A 239 -29.19 -20.03 17.35
CA ALA A 239 -29.09 -18.98 18.35
C ALA A 239 -28.48 -19.51 19.66
N PHE A 240 -27.93 -18.60 20.46
CA PHE A 240 -27.18 -18.94 21.67
C PHE A 240 -28.02 -19.65 22.75
N ASP A 241 -29.34 -19.42 22.79
CA ASP A 241 -30.25 -20.09 23.71
C ASP A 241 -30.38 -21.61 23.45
N GLN A 242 -30.02 -22.07 22.26
CA GLN A 242 -29.97 -23.49 21.89
C GLN A 242 -28.64 -24.16 22.20
N LEU A 243 -27.69 -23.45 22.83
CA LEU A 243 -26.35 -23.96 23.14
C LEU A 243 -26.39 -25.30 23.91
N SER A 244 -27.21 -25.41 24.96
CA SER A 244 -27.30 -26.66 25.74
C SER A 244 -27.76 -27.84 24.91
N ALA A 245 -28.75 -27.65 24.02
CA ALA A 245 -29.27 -28.70 23.15
C ALA A 245 -28.23 -29.11 22.09
N ALA A 246 -27.49 -28.15 21.54
CA ALA A 246 -26.40 -28.41 20.60
C ALA A 246 -25.26 -29.20 21.28
N MET A 247 -24.83 -28.78 22.47
CA MET A 247 -23.80 -29.47 23.26
C MET A 247 -24.19 -30.89 23.64
N ALA A 248 -25.48 -31.16 23.88
CA ALA A 248 -25.98 -32.47 24.26
C ALA A 248 -25.66 -33.56 23.22
N GLN A 249 -25.54 -33.19 21.94
CA GLN A 249 -25.25 -34.12 20.84
C GLN A 249 -23.77 -34.11 20.42
N ALA A 250 -22.97 -33.19 20.97
CA ALA A 250 -21.60 -32.96 20.56
C ALA A 250 -20.59 -33.94 21.18
N ASP A 251 -19.62 -34.34 20.37
CA ASP A 251 -18.40 -35.03 20.80
C ASP A 251 -17.26 -34.02 21.06
N VAL A 252 -17.21 -32.96 20.26
CA VAL A 252 -16.24 -31.86 20.39
C VAL A 252 -16.93 -30.51 20.32
N MET A 253 -16.51 -29.56 21.15
CA MET A 253 -16.93 -28.17 21.08
C MET A 253 -15.71 -27.27 20.95
N VAL A 254 -15.76 -26.29 20.05
CA VAL A 254 -14.72 -25.25 19.94
C VAL A 254 -15.34 -23.91 20.29
N THR A 255 -14.77 -23.20 21.27
CA THR A 255 -15.22 -21.85 21.66
C THR A 255 -14.14 -20.84 21.28
N CYS A 256 -14.56 -19.75 20.63
CA CYS A 256 -13.64 -18.72 20.15
C CYS A 256 -14.31 -17.34 20.05
N THR A 257 -14.96 -16.92 21.13
CA THR A 257 -15.68 -15.65 21.20
C THR A 257 -14.78 -14.52 21.72
N GLY A 258 -15.14 -13.28 21.40
CA GLY A 258 -14.53 -12.07 21.98
C GLY A 258 -15.32 -11.54 23.18
N ALA A 259 -16.05 -12.40 23.89
CA ALA A 259 -16.89 -11.96 25.02
C ALA A 259 -16.04 -11.58 26.24
N VAL A 260 -16.60 -10.69 27.07
CA VAL A 260 -16.06 -10.40 28.39
C VAL A 260 -16.59 -11.45 29.36
N GLY A 261 -15.70 -12.35 29.80
CA GLY A 261 -16.03 -13.43 30.73
C GLY A 261 -16.60 -14.68 30.06
N ALA A 262 -16.81 -15.72 30.88
CA ALA A 262 -17.27 -17.02 30.41
C ALA A 262 -18.69 -16.95 29.83
N VAL A 263 -18.82 -17.38 28.57
CA VAL A 263 -20.10 -17.48 27.86
C VAL A 263 -20.74 -18.87 28.00
N VAL A 264 -19.94 -19.90 28.28
CA VAL A 264 -20.43 -21.24 28.60
C VAL A 264 -20.27 -21.47 30.09
N THR A 265 -21.39 -21.54 30.80
CA THR A 265 -21.38 -21.70 32.26
C THR A 265 -21.41 -23.17 32.66
N LEU A 266 -21.04 -23.45 33.93
CA LEU A 266 -21.23 -24.78 34.52
C LEU A 266 -22.67 -25.30 34.39
N ALA A 267 -23.66 -24.42 34.50
CA ALA A 267 -25.07 -24.77 34.39
C ALA A 267 -25.47 -25.20 32.97
N ASP A 268 -24.91 -24.56 31.95
CA ASP A 268 -25.20 -24.88 30.55
C ASP A 268 -24.66 -26.26 30.18
N VAL A 269 -23.43 -26.57 30.61
CA VAL A 269 -22.81 -27.88 30.38
C VAL A 269 -23.53 -28.95 31.18
N HIS A 270 -23.88 -28.70 32.45
CA HIS A 270 -24.65 -29.65 33.24
C HIS A 270 -26.02 -29.94 32.61
N ARG A 271 -26.72 -28.91 32.11
CA ARG A 271 -27.99 -29.11 31.39
C ARG A 271 -27.81 -30.00 30.16
N ALA A 272 -26.77 -29.76 29.37
CA ALA A 272 -26.45 -30.57 28.20
C ALA A 272 -26.12 -32.04 28.57
N LEU A 273 -25.37 -32.26 29.66
CA LEU A 273 -25.05 -33.60 30.16
C LEU A 273 -26.27 -34.34 30.74
N ALA A 274 -27.28 -33.60 31.21
CA ALA A 274 -28.50 -34.15 31.81
C ALA A 274 -29.64 -34.38 30.79
N GLU A 275 -29.45 -34.07 29.51
CA GLU A 275 -30.46 -34.29 28.47
C GLU A 275 -30.81 -35.79 28.35
N PRO A 276 -32.11 -36.18 28.37
CA PRO A 276 -32.51 -37.58 28.40
C PRO A 276 -32.02 -38.41 27.21
N ASP A 277 -31.88 -37.77 26.04
CA ASP A 277 -31.45 -38.42 24.80
C ASP A 277 -29.92 -38.43 24.62
N ARG A 278 -29.15 -37.90 25.59
CA ARG A 278 -27.68 -37.93 25.53
C ARG A 278 -27.15 -39.32 25.83
N ASP A 279 -26.25 -39.76 24.96
CA ASP A 279 -25.42 -40.93 25.23
C ASP A 279 -24.37 -40.60 26.31
N ASN A 280 -24.67 -40.97 27.56
CA ASN A 280 -23.78 -40.73 28.72
C ASN A 280 -22.47 -41.52 28.69
N THR A 281 -22.26 -42.38 27.68
CA THR A 281 -20.95 -43.02 27.44
C THR A 281 -20.01 -42.14 26.62
N LYS A 282 -20.51 -41.07 25.98
CA LYS A 282 -19.72 -40.16 25.16
C LYS A 282 -19.03 -39.09 26.00
N HIS A 283 -17.73 -38.94 25.74
CA HIS A 283 -16.91 -37.89 26.31
C HIS A 283 -17.07 -36.61 25.49
N LEU A 284 -17.32 -35.46 26.15
CA LEU A 284 -17.30 -34.16 25.52
C LEU A 284 -15.90 -33.54 25.66
N VAL A 285 -15.26 -33.19 24.54
CA VAL A 285 -14.02 -32.41 24.56
C VAL A 285 -14.31 -30.97 24.16
N ILE A 286 -13.90 -30.02 24.98
CA ILE A 286 -14.11 -28.58 24.76
C ILE A 286 -12.77 -27.93 24.51
N CYS A 287 -12.57 -27.36 23.33
CA CYS A 287 -11.40 -26.55 22.98
C CYS A 287 -11.73 -25.07 23.22
N ASP A 288 -11.20 -24.50 24.31
CA ASP A 288 -11.38 -23.09 24.65
C ASP A 288 -10.25 -22.24 24.08
N LEU A 289 -10.54 -21.56 22.98
CA LEU A 289 -9.60 -20.73 22.23
C LEU A 289 -9.87 -19.22 22.41
N GLY A 290 -10.80 -18.86 23.30
CA GLY A 290 -11.12 -17.46 23.63
C GLY A 290 -10.09 -16.81 24.56
N LEU A 291 -9.91 -15.50 24.42
CA LEU A 291 -9.21 -14.67 25.41
C LEU A 291 -9.93 -13.31 25.56
N PRO A 292 -10.55 -13.00 26.72
CA PRO A 292 -10.68 -13.84 27.93
C PRO A 292 -11.37 -15.20 27.69
N ARG A 293 -11.19 -16.18 28.60
CA ARG A 293 -11.73 -17.53 28.44
C ARG A 293 -13.25 -17.53 28.23
N ASP A 294 -13.71 -18.39 27.31
CA ASP A 294 -15.14 -18.56 27.05
C ASP A 294 -15.80 -19.52 28.03
N ILE A 295 -15.03 -20.38 28.67
CA ILE A 295 -15.53 -21.46 29.53
C ILE A 295 -15.33 -21.12 31.01
N ASP A 296 -16.38 -21.35 31.81
CA ASP A 296 -16.27 -21.31 33.27
C ASP A 296 -15.27 -22.38 33.75
N PRO A 297 -14.20 -22.03 34.50
CA PRO A 297 -13.18 -22.98 34.96
C PRO A 297 -13.74 -24.19 35.70
N ALA A 298 -14.91 -24.07 36.34
CA ALA A 298 -15.55 -25.17 37.05
C ALA A 298 -15.99 -26.32 36.12
N VAL A 299 -16.19 -26.05 34.82
CA VAL A 299 -16.61 -27.03 33.81
C VAL A 299 -15.60 -28.18 33.68
N ALA A 300 -14.30 -27.91 33.85
CA ALA A 300 -13.25 -28.93 33.78
C ALA A 300 -13.37 -30.00 34.89
N GLY A 301 -14.14 -29.75 35.94
CA GLY A 301 -14.41 -30.71 37.01
C GLY A 301 -15.59 -31.65 36.76
N LEU A 302 -16.32 -31.50 35.66
CA LEU A 302 -17.49 -32.33 35.36
C LEU A 302 -17.07 -33.72 34.82
N PRO A 303 -17.77 -34.80 35.21
CA PRO A 303 -17.47 -36.14 34.71
C PRO A 303 -17.79 -36.24 33.22
N GLY A 304 -16.88 -36.85 32.45
CA GLY A 304 -17.05 -37.02 31.00
C GLY A 304 -16.80 -35.76 30.17
N VAL A 305 -16.20 -34.71 30.77
CA VAL A 305 -15.84 -33.46 30.09
C VAL A 305 -14.34 -33.24 30.21
N THR A 306 -13.67 -32.91 29.10
CA THR A 306 -12.27 -32.45 29.08
C THR A 306 -12.24 -31.07 28.47
N VAL A 307 -11.60 -30.11 29.15
CA VAL A 307 -11.36 -28.78 28.61
C VAL A 307 -9.90 -28.68 28.19
N LEU A 308 -9.68 -28.33 26.92
CA LEU A 308 -8.40 -27.97 26.32
C LEU A 308 -8.35 -26.46 26.19
N ASP A 309 -7.73 -25.81 27.17
CA ASP A 309 -7.55 -24.36 27.19
C ASP A 309 -6.22 -23.94 26.52
N MET A 310 -6.06 -22.62 26.33
CA MET A 310 -4.84 -22.04 25.78
C MET A 310 -3.58 -22.40 26.61
N GLU A 311 -3.70 -22.58 27.92
CA GLU A 311 -2.58 -22.96 28.78
C GLU A 311 -2.12 -24.41 28.54
N THR A 312 -3.05 -25.29 28.22
CA THR A 312 -2.79 -26.68 27.85
C THR A 312 -2.14 -26.76 26.46
N LEU A 313 -2.63 -25.97 25.50
CA LEU A 313 -2.09 -25.92 24.13
C LEU A 313 -0.69 -25.32 24.06
N GLN A 314 -0.38 -24.31 24.88
CA GLN A 314 0.97 -23.72 24.96
C GLN A 314 2.06 -24.71 25.38
N ARG A 315 1.70 -25.74 26.15
CA ARG A 315 2.63 -26.77 26.62
C ARG A 315 2.83 -27.89 25.60
N ASP A 316 2.18 -27.82 24.44
CA ASP A 316 2.22 -28.87 23.44
C ASP A 316 3.52 -28.83 22.61
N PRO A 317 4.29 -29.93 22.55
CA PRO A 317 5.47 -30.01 21.69
C PRO A 317 5.18 -29.76 20.20
N ALA A 318 3.98 -30.09 19.72
CA ALA A 318 3.57 -29.89 18.33
C ALA A 318 3.36 -28.41 17.98
N ALA A 319 3.16 -27.52 18.96
CA ALA A 319 3.06 -26.08 18.73
C ALA A 319 4.41 -25.44 18.34
N GLY A 320 5.54 -26.07 18.68
CA GLY A 320 6.89 -25.53 18.42
C GLY A 320 7.63 -26.13 17.22
N ALA A 321 7.02 -27.04 16.46
CA ALA A 321 7.71 -27.85 15.46
C ALA A 321 7.79 -27.19 14.07
N ALA A 322 8.63 -26.15 13.92
CA ALA A 322 8.93 -25.53 12.61
C ALA A 322 10.27 -24.76 12.62
N ALA A 323 11.38 -25.43 12.96
CA ALA A 323 12.67 -24.75 13.13
C ALA A 323 13.40 -24.41 11.81
N SER A 324 13.17 -25.16 10.72
CA SER A 324 13.93 -24.98 9.47
C SER A 324 13.47 -23.81 8.60
N ASP A 325 12.17 -23.49 8.61
CA ASP A 325 11.61 -22.41 7.76
C ASP A 325 11.63 -21.03 8.43
N ALA A 326 11.83 -20.99 9.76
CA ALA A 326 11.89 -19.74 10.52
C ALA A 326 13.13 -18.88 10.18
N ASP A 327 14.25 -19.49 9.79
CA ASP A 327 15.48 -18.74 9.49
C ASP A 327 15.40 -17.98 8.15
N ALA A 328 14.72 -18.54 7.14
CA ALA A 328 14.43 -17.85 5.89
C ALA A 328 13.53 -16.62 6.13
N ALA A 329 12.48 -16.80 6.93
CA ALA A 329 11.58 -15.72 7.33
C ALA A 329 12.30 -14.62 8.13
N ARG A 330 13.18 -14.97 9.09
CA ARG A 330 14.02 -14.00 9.82
C ARG A 330 14.93 -13.21 8.89
N THR A 331 15.47 -13.85 7.85
CA THR A 331 16.32 -13.18 6.86
C THR A 331 15.55 -12.12 6.08
N ILE A 332 14.32 -12.43 5.65
CA ILE A 332 13.43 -11.46 5.00
C ILE A 332 13.10 -10.30 5.94
N VAL A 333 12.72 -10.59 7.19
CA VAL A 333 12.41 -9.57 8.20
C VAL A 333 13.59 -8.64 8.44
N ALA A 334 14.80 -9.18 8.61
CA ALA A 334 16.01 -8.38 8.82
C ALA A 334 16.33 -7.47 7.62
N GLY A 335 16.18 -7.97 6.39
CA GLY A 335 16.37 -7.17 5.18
C GLY A 335 15.37 -6.02 5.08
N GLU A 336 14.10 -6.29 5.32
CA GLU A 336 13.03 -5.28 5.27
C GLU A 336 13.13 -4.26 6.41
N LEU A 337 13.57 -4.68 7.60
CA LEU A 337 13.90 -3.78 8.70
C LEU A 337 15.02 -2.81 8.31
N ALA A 338 16.10 -3.31 7.72
CA ALA A 338 17.21 -2.47 7.29
C ALA A 338 16.74 -1.41 6.27
N THR A 339 15.91 -1.80 5.31
CA THR A 339 15.29 -0.89 4.33
C THR A 339 14.40 0.15 5.01
N TYR A 340 13.52 -0.27 5.93
CA TYR A 340 12.63 0.62 6.65
C TYR A 340 13.40 1.68 7.46
N LEU A 341 14.41 1.26 8.22
CA LEU A 341 15.21 2.16 9.04
C LEU A 341 16.03 3.14 8.21
N ALA A 342 16.52 2.73 7.04
CA ALA A 342 17.17 3.63 6.09
C ALA A 342 16.20 4.71 5.57
N GLY A 343 14.95 4.32 5.29
CA GLY A 343 13.87 5.24 4.92
C GLY A 343 13.55 6.27 6.00
N GLN A 344 13.38 5.83 7.25
CA GLN A 344 13.11 6.74 8.37
C GLN A 344 14.23 7.77 8.58
N ARG A 345 15.50 7.34 8.58
CA ARG A 345 16.63 8.25 8.75
C ARG A 345 16.69 9.32 7.65
N LEU A 346 16.36 8.97 6.42
CA LEU A 346 16.29 9.93 5.32
C LEU A 346 15.16 10.95 5.51
N ALA A 347 14.00 10.48 6.02
CA ALA A 347 12.85 11.34 6.29
C ALA A 347 13.14 12.37 7.40
N GLU A 348 13.87 12.01 8.45
CA GLU A 348 14.24 12.93 9.54
C GLU A 348 15.21 14.04 9.10
N VAL A 349 16.06 13.77 8.12
CA VAL A 349 17.08 14.73 7.64
C VAL A 349 16.52 15.72 6.61
N THR A 350 15.45 15.34 5.92
CA THR A 350 14.84 16.16 4.86
C THR A 350 14.45 17.57 5.31
N PRO A 351 13.75 17.80 6.45
CA PRO A 351 13.41 19.14 6.93
C PRO A 351 14.63 20.02 7.23
N THR A 352 15.72 19.42 7.73
CA THR A 352 16.97 20.14 8.02
C THR A 352 17.63 20.62 6.72
N VAL A 353 17.61 19.78 5.69
CA VAL A 353 18.09 20.15 4.34
C VAL A 353 17.24 21.27 3.73
N THR A 354 15.91 21.18 3.86
CA THR A 354 15.00 22.23 3.36
C THR A 354 15.24 23.55 4.07
N ALA A 355 15.36 23.56 5.40
CA ALA A 355 15.64 24.77 6.17
C ALA A 355 17.00 25.39 5.82
N LEU A 356 18.03 24.58 5.59
CA LEU A 356 19.35 25.05 5.15
C LEU A 356 19.29 25.74 3.78
N ARG A 357 18.55 25.16 2.83
CA ARG A 357 18.37 25.75 1.48
C ARG A 357 17.56 27.05 1.54
N GLN A 358 16.51 27.09 2.35
CA GLN A 358 15.71 28.30 2.52
C GLN A 358 16.56 29.44 3.09
N ARG A 359 17.32 29.20 4.16
CA ARG A 359 18.20 30.24 4.75
C ARG A 359 19.22 30.77 3.75
N ALA A 360 19.74 29.91 2.88
CA ALA A 360 20.65 30.35 1.83
C ALA A 360 19.96 31.17 0.73
N ALA A 361 18.74 30.81 0.34
CA ALA A 361 17.93 31.61 -0.57
C ALA A 361 17.66 33.01 0.01
N ASP A 362 17.30 33.08 1.30
CA ASP A 362 17.07 34.36 1.99
C ASP A 362 18.32 35.26 2.00
N VAL A 363 19.51 34.67 2.21
CA VAL A 363 20.79 35.39 2.13
C VAL A 363 21.06 35.89 0.71
N VAL A 364 20.80 35.07 -0.31
CA VAL A 364 20.97 35.48 -1.71
C VAL A 364 20.07 36.65 -2.06
N GLU A 365 18.79 36.58 -1.71
CA GLU A 365 17.84 37.67 -1.98
C GLU A 365 18.23 38.96 -1.25
N ALA A 366 18.67 38.87 0.00
CA ALA A 366 19.16 40.05 0.75
C ALA A 366 20.37 40.72 0.08
N GLU A 367 21.31 39.93 -0.46
CA GLU A 367 22.48 40.46 -1.16
C GLU A 367 22.13 41.03 -2.55
N LEU A 368 21.17 40.43 -3.26
CA LEU A 368 20.69 40.97 -4.53
C LEU A 368 19.94 42.30 -4.33
N MET A 369 19.13 42.44 -3.28
CA MET A 369 18.52 43.73 -2.92
C MET A 369 19.58 44.79 -2.58
N ARG A 370 20.66 44.40 -1.88
CA ARG A 370 21.80 45.31 -1.61
C ARG A 370 22.51 45.74 -2.89
N LEU A 371 22.74 44.82 -3.81
CA LEU A 371 23.32 45.12 -5.13
C LEU A 371 22.47 46.14 -5.88
N ASP A 372 21.15 45.93 -5.88
CA ASP A 372 20.17 46.79 -6.57
C ASP A 372 20.23 48.23 -6.06
N SER A 373 20.32 48.40 -4.73
CA SER A 373 20.45 49.72 -4.10
C SER A 373 21.78 50.43 -4.39
N ARG A 374 22.87 49.69 -4.62
CA ARG A 374 24.22 50.25 -4.82
C ARG A 374 24.58 50.49 -6.27
N LEU A 375 23.96 49.78 -7.20
CA LEU A 375 24.18 49.90 -8.64
C LEU A 375 22.84 50.14 -9.37
N PRO A 376 22.19 51.29 -9.16
CA PRO A 376 20.91 51.60 -9.81
C PRO A 376 21.03 51.75 -11.34
N GLY A 377 22.23 51.86 -11.89
CA GLY A 377 22.49 51.99 -13.33
C GLY A 377 22.71 50.70 -14.11
N LEU A 378 22.64 49.52 -13.48
CA LEU A 378 22.67 48.23 -14.20
C LEU A 378 21.39 48.07 -15.05
N ASP A 379 21.49 47.51 -16.25
CA ASP A 379 20.27 47.12 -16.98
C ASP A 379 19.70 45.79 -16.43
N ASP A 380 18.40 45.56 -16.61
CA ASP A 380 17.72 44.35 -16.09
C ASP A 380 18.38 43.03 -16.56
N PRO A 381 18.83 42.88 -17.82
CA PRO A 381 19.55 41.69 -18.27
C PRO A 381 20.87 41.44 -17.52
N GLN A 382 21.62 42.49 -17.18
CA GLN A 382 22.83 42.36 -16.37
C GLN A 382 22.51 42.00 -14.93
N ARG A 383 21.43 42.55 -14.35
CA ARG A 383 21.00 42.20 -12.98
C ARG A 383 20.62 40.74 -12.90
N ASP A 384 19.88 40.25 -13.89
CA ASP A 384 19.49 38.86 -14.00
C ASP A 384 20.70 37.94 -14.15
N GLU A 385 21.72 38.32 -14.93
CA GLU A 385 22.95 37.52 -15.05
C GLU A 385 23.74 37.47 -13.74
N VAL A 386 23.79 38.57 -12.98
CA VAL A 386 24.42 38.58 -11.66
C VAL A 386 23.62 37.72 -10.67
N ALA A 387 22.29 37.83 -10.65
CA ALA A 387 21.41 37.00 -9.84
C ALA A 387 21.57 35.51 -10.15
N ARG A 388 21.58 35.14 -11.45
CA ARG A 388 21.86 33.78 -11.92
C ARG A 388 23.25 33.31 -11.49
N THR A 389 24.24 34.18 -11.46
CA THR A 389 25.60 33.82 -11.03
C THR A 389 25.67 33.56 -9.54
N VAL A 390 25.09 34.43 -8.71
CA VAL A 390 25.07 34.30 -7.24
C VAL A 390 24.30 33.05 -6.81
N ARG A 391 23.08 32.83 -7.34
CA ARG A 391 22.28 31.61 -7.06
C ARG A 391 23.08 30.35 -7.41
N ARG A 392 23.71 30.32 -8.59
CA ARG A 392 24.51 29.18 -9.07
C ARG A 392 25.75 28.90 -8.23
N VAL A 393 26.38 29.93 -7.63
CA VAL A 393 27.48 29.76 -6.68
C VAL A 393 26.97 29.15 -5.37
N VAL A 394 25.88 29.66 -4.82
CA VAL A 394 25.28 29.14 -3.58
C VAL A 394 24.78 27.71 -3.76
N ASP A 395 24.13 27.40 -4.88
CA ASP A 395 23.70 26.04 -5.23
C ASP A 395 24.89 25.08 -5.28
N LYS A 396 26.01 25.48 -5.90
CA LYS A 396 27.24 24.68 -5.94
C LYS A 396 27.84 24.46 -4.56
N LEU A 397 27.83 25.48 -3.69
CA LEU A 397 28.33 25.39 -2.33
C LEU A 397 27.47 24.48 -1.44
N LEU A 398 26.16 24.50 -1.63
CA LEU A 398 25.22 23.67 -0.85
C LEU A 398 25.02 22.27 -1.38
N HIS A 399 25.34 22.00 -2.65
CA HIS A 399 25.17 20.71 -3.28
C HIS A 399 25.90 19.58 -2.54
N ALA A 400 27.23 19.69 -2.40
CA ALA A 400 28.04 18.66 -1.77
C ALA A 400 27.67 18.43 -0.28
N PRO A 401 27.49 19.48 0.56
CA PRO A 401 26.97 19.31 1.92
C PRO A 401 25.59 18.63 1.95
N THR A 402 24.64 19.04 1.10
CA THR A 402 23.29 18.44 1.07
C THR A 402 23.32 16.95 0.73
N VAL A 403 24.08 16.58 -0.30
CA VAL A 403 24.24 15.17 -0.74
C VAL A 403 24.91 14.37 0.37
N ARG A 404 25.98 14.91 0.96
CA ARG A 404 26.75 14.21 1.99
C ARG A 404 25.93 13.98 3.25
N VAL A 405 25.06 14.91 3.59
CA VAL A 405 24.15 14.80 4.73
C VAL A 405 23.11 13.70 4.52
N LYS A 406 22.52 13.59 3.32
CA LYS A 406 21.63 12.47 2.97
C LYS A 406 22.36 11.12 2.98
N GLN A 407 23.60 11.06 2.47
CA GLN A 407 24.42 9.84 2.48
C GLN A 407 24.84 9.41 3.90
N LEU A 408 25.22 10.37 4.74
CA LEU A 408 25.61 10.11 6.13
C LEU A 408 24.39 9.76 7.00
N ALA A 409 23.19 10.26 6.66
CA ALA A 409 21.94 9.86 7.29
C ALA A 409 21.61 8.37 7.03
N SER A 410 21.97 7.85 5.86
CA SER A 410 21.78 6.43 5.53
C SER A 410 22.78 5.50 6.23
N ALA A 411 23.83 6.04 6.87
CA ALA A 411 24.84 5.27 7.60
C ALA A 411 24.53 5.21 9.12
N PRO A 412 25.04 4.19 9.85
CA PRO A 412 24.90 4.12 11.31
C PRO A 412 25.50 5.36 11.99
N GLY A 413 24.69 6.09 12.79
CA GLY A 413 25.11 7.33 13.50
C GLY A 413 24.73 8.66 12.84
N GLY A 414 23.89 8.65 11.80
CA GLY A 414 23.46 9.82 11.03
C GLY A 414 22.77 10.95 11.80
N ASP A 415 22.11 10.65 12.92
CA ASP A 415 21.34 11.63 13.73
C ASP A 415 22.23 12.75 14.29
N SER A 416 23.50 12.42 14.56
CA SER A 416 24.52 13.37 15.03
C SER A 416 24.84 14.45 14.00
N TYR A 417 24.75 14.14 12.70
CA TYR A 417 25.03 15.09 11.63
C TYR A 417 23.90 16.09 11.42
N ALA A 418 22.64 15.63 11.48
CA ALA A 418 21.48 16.53 11.37
C ALA A 418 21.43 17.53 12.54
N ALA A 419 21.77 17.07 13.76
CA ALA A 419 21.91 17.95 14.92
C ALA A 419 23.05 18.97 14.74
N ALA A 420 24.23 18.53 14.30
CA ALA A 420 25.36 19.41 14.04
C ALA A 420 25.05 20.49 13.00
N LEU A 421 24.30 20.19 11.93
CA LEU A 421 23.88 21.20 10.95
C LEU A 421 22.90 22.21 11.50
N ARG A 422 21.93 21.78 12.31
CA ARG A 422 20.98 22.70 12.95
C ARG A 422 21.71 23.70 13.84
N GLU A 423 22.74 23.26 14.55
CA GLU A 423 23.58 24.10 15.41
C GLU A 423 24.51 25.00 14.60
N LEU A 424 25.24 24.46 13.62
CA LEU A 424 26.20 25.21 12.79
C LEU A 424 25.54 26.31 11.93
N PHE A 425 24.28 26.11 11.54
CA PHE A 425 23.54 27.04 10.67
C PHE A 425 22.34 27.71 11.37
N GLU A 426 22.21 27.57 12.70
CA GLU A 426 21.14 28.17 13.52
C GLU A 426 19.72 27.97 12.92
N LEU A 427 19.41 26.76 12.46
CA LEU A 427 18.15 26.48 11.77
C LEU A 427 17.01 26.31 12.80
N SER A 428 15.93 27.10 12.69
CA SER A 428 14.77 27.01 13.60
C SER A 428 13.89 25.78 13.29
N PRO A 429 13.36 25.06 14.30
CA PRO A 429 12.33 24.03 14.08
C PRO A 429 11.03 24.69 13.59
N GLY A 430 10.49 24.25 12.44
CA GLY A 430 9.34 24.87 11.80
C GLY A 430 8.05 24.80 12.62
N SER A 431 7.28 25.90 12.61
CA SER A 431 5.91 25.98 13.12
C SER A 431 4.93 26.07 11.93
N PRO A 432 3.84 25.29 11.88
CA PRO A 432 2.87 25.38 10.80
C PRO A 432 1.82 26.47 11.10
N ALA A 433 1.63 27.42 10.18
CA ALA A 433 0.56 28.43 10.18
C ALA A 433 -0.16 28.36 8.81
N GLY A 434 -1.47 28.56 8.64
CA GLY A 434 -2.57 28.95 9.50
C GLY A 434 -3.88 28.87 8.68
N ARG A 435 -5.02 28.76 9.37
CA ARG A 435 -6.37 28.48 8.83
C ARG A 435 -6.93 29.61 7.94
N GLY A 436 -7.56 29.25 6.81
CA GLY A 436 -8.25 30.16 5.90
C GLY A 436 -9.79 30.06 5.97
N HIS A 437 -10.46 31.21 6.01
CA HIS A 437 -11.91 31.38 5.96
C HIS A 437 -12.51 31.09 4.57
N THR A 438 -13.70 30.49 4.56
CA THR A 438 -14.48 30.06 3.39
C THR A 438 -15.17 31.23 2.66
N HIS A 439 -15.07 31.28 1.33
CA HIS A 439 -15.99 32.04 0.47
C HIS A 439 -16.36 31.23 -0.79
N ARG A 440 -17.67 30.97 -0.98
CA ARG A 440 -18.27 30.38 -2.20
C ARG A 440 -18.58 31.46 -3.24
N PRO A 441 -18.43 31.15 -4.54
CA PRO A 441 -19.58 31.16 -5.48
C PRO A 441 -19.45 29.99 -6.51
N GLY A 442 -20.44 29.49 -7.26
CA GLY A 442 -21.72 30.01 -7.69
C GLY A 442 -21.75 30.26 -9.22
N GLY A 443 -22.14 29.27 -10.04
CA GLY A 443 -22.89 29.52 -11.30
C GLY A 443 -22.35 29.03 -12.67
N ARG A 444 -23.06 28.04 -13.23
CA ARG A 444 -23.54 27.83 -14.63
C ARG A 444 -22.57 27.48 -15.79
N ARG A 445 -22.87 26.33 -16.42
CA ARG A 445 -22.34 25.81 -17.70
C ARG A 445 -23.19 26.29 -18.90
N PRO A 446 -22.62 26.50 -20.11
CA PRO A 446 -23.37 26.64 -21.35
C PRO A 446 -23.38 25.34 -22.19
N HIS A 447 -24.51 25.11 -22.87
CA HIS A 447 -24.75 24.03 -23.82
C HIS A 447 -24.35 24.45 -25.25
N TRP A 448 -23.78 23.53 -26.04
CA TRP A 448 -23.52 23.75 -27.48
C TRP A 448 -23.97 22.54 -28.33
N LYS A 449 -24.54 22.82 -29.50
CA LYS A 449 -25.12 21.89 -30.49
C LYS A 449 -24.10 21.49 -31.55
N GLY A 450 -23.94 20.20 -31.84
CA GLY A 450 -23.06 19.69 -32.90
C GLY A 450 -23.70 19.72 -34.32
N PRO A 451 -22.90 19.74 -35.40
CA PRO A 451 -23.37 19.53 -36.76
C PRO A 451 -23.26 18.05 -37.18
N ALA A 452 -24.17 17.65 -38.07
CA ALA A 452 -24.34 16.29 -38.57
C ALA A 452 -23.50 15.99 -39.83
N GLY A 453 -23.14 14.71 -40.00
CA GLY A 453 -22.97 14.08 -41.31
C GLY A 453 -21.54 13.72 -41.76
N MET A 454 -21.02 12.57 -41.30
CA MET A 454 -20.03 11.78 -42.06
C MET A 454 -20.44 10.31 -42.03
N SER A 455 -20.58 9.71 -43.21
CA SER A 455 -20.95 8.32 -43.44
C SER A 455 -19.78 7.39 -43.11
N VAL A 456 -19.94 6.53 -42.09
CA VAL A 456 -18.97 5.50 -41.72
C VAL A 456 -19.31 4.19 -42.40
N THR A 457 -18.37 3.64 -43.15
CA THR A 457 -18.46 2.28 -43.71
C THR A 457 -18.15 1.26 -42.62
N THR A 458 -19.13 0.43 -42.25
CA THR A 458 -18.94 -0.76 -41.42
C THR A 458 -18.06 -1.78 -42.14
N PRO A 459 -17.14 -2.49 -41.44
CA PRO A 459 -16.36 -3.57 -42.04
C PRO A 459 -17.29 -4.66 -42.58
N ARG A 460 -16.98 -5.19 -43.77
CA ARG A 460 -17.64 -6.39 -44.29
C ARG A 460 -17.30 -7.58 -43.38
N SER A 461 -18.31 -8.33 -42.98
CA SER A 461 -18.14 -9.57 -42.20
C SER A 461 -17.06 -10.46 -42.85
N GLY A 462 -15.93 -10.66 -42.14
CA GLY A 462 -14.83 -11.54 -42.54
C GLY A 462 -13.51 -10.87 -42.93
N SER A 463 -13.41 -9.54 -43.02
CA SER A 463 -12.12 -8.84 -43.20
C SER A 463 -11.40 -8.62 -41.87
N PRO A 464 -10.06 -8.72 -41.81
CA PRO A 464 -9.33 -8.49 -40.57
C PRO A 464 -9.38 -7.01 -40.15
N LEU A 465 -9.52 -6.77 -38.84
CA LEU A 465 -9.40 -5.46 -38.22
C LEU A 465 -7.98 -4.92 -38.39
N ARG A 466 -7.84 -3.73 -38.96
CA ARG A 466 -6.55 -3.10 -39.24
C ARG A 466 -6.14 -2.26 -38.02
N ILE A 467 -5.12 -2.71 -37.30
CA ILE A 467 -4.61 -2.04 -36.10
C ILE A 467 -3.41 -1.17 -36.47
N GLY A 468 -3.59 0.14 -36.43
CA GLY A 468 -2.55 1.12 -36.64
C GLY A 468 -1.53 1.14 -35.51
N THR A 469 -0.24 1.04 -35.86
CA THR A 469 0.87 1.18 -34.93
C THR A 469 2.09 1.82 -35.60
N ARG A 470 3.04 2.27 -34.78
CA ARG A 470 4.33 2.78 -35.26
C ARG A 470 5.30 1.64 -35.55
N GLY A 471 6.30 1.88 -36.39
CA GLY A 471 7.28 0.86 -36.81
C GLY A 471 8.35 0.50 -35.76
N SER A 472 8.39 1.16 -34.60
CA SER A 472 9.36 0.83 -33.54
C SER A 472 9.00 -0.50 -32.87
N LEU A 473 10.00 -1.30 -32.47
CA LEU A 473 9.79 -2.59 -31.80
C LEU A 473 8.78 -2.50 -30.65
N LEU A 474 8.93 -1.53 -29.74
CA LEU A 474 8.01 -1.36 -28.61
C LEU A 474 6.56 -1.15 -29.07
N ALA A 475 6.34 -0.26 -30.04
CA ALA A 475 4.99 0.03 -30.55
C ALA A 475 4.37 -1.18 -31.28
N THR A 476 5.16 -1.90 -32.07
CA THR A 476 4.69 -3.13 -32.73
C THR A 476 4.38 -4.23 -31.72
N THR A 477 5.15 -4.36 -30.64
CA THR A 477 4.87 -5.33 -29.58
C THR A 477 3.60 -4.98 -28.81
N GLN A 478 3.42 -3.70 -28.43
CA GLN A 478 2.21 -3.22 -27.78
C GLN A 478 0.94 -3.47 -28.60
N ALA A 479 0.97 -3.11 -29.88
CA ALA A 479 -0.15 -3.35 -30.78
C ALA A 479 -0.35 -4.84 -31.09
N GLY A 480 0.74 -5.62 -31.12
CA GLY A 480 0.71 -7.08 -31.24
C GLY A 480 -0.07 -7.74 -30.11
N THR A 481 0.11 -7.32 -28.87
CA THR A 481 -0.68 -7.84 -27.73
C THR A 481 -2.18 -7.62 -27.92
N VAL A 482 -2.59 -6.45 -28.39
CA VAL A 482 -4.01 -6.15 -28.67
C VAL A 482 -4.53 -6.97 -29.87
N ARG A 483 -3.72 -7.10 -30.93
CA ARG A 483 -4.04 -7.95 -32.08
C ARG A 483 -4.29 -9.39 -31.64
N ASP A 484 -3.37 -9.95 -30.85
CA ASP A 484 -3.41 -11.35 -30.44
C ASP A 484 -4.63 -11.61 -29.53
N ALA A 485 -4.98 -10.64 -28.66
CA ALA A 485 -6.20 -10.69 -27.88
C ALA A 485 -7.47 -10.70 -28.75
N LEU A 486 -7.54 -9.83 -29.78
CA LEU A 486 -8.66 -9.79 -30.71
C LEU A 486 -8.79 -11.10 -31.52
N ILE A 487 -7.67 -11.64 -32.00
CA ILE A 487 -7.64 -12.92 -32.71
C ILE A 487 -8.14 -14.05 -31.79
N ALA A 488 -7.71 -14.07 -30.53
CA ALA A 488 -8.14 -15.05 -29.54
C ALA A 488 -9.66 -14.95 -29.24
N ALA A 489 -10.21 -13.74 -29.29
CA ALA A 489 -11.65 -13.49 -29.17
C ALA A 489 -12.46 -13.80 -30.46
N GLY A 490 -11.80 -14.28 -31.52
CA GLY A 490 -12.45 -14.66 -32.78
C GLY A 490 -12.60 -13.52 -33.79
N HIS A 491 -11.93 -12.38 -33.56
CA HIS A 491 -11.87 -11.26 -34.49
C HIS A 491 -10.54 -11.28 -35.24
N PRO A 492 -10.52 -11.64 -36.54
CA PRO A 492 -9.30 -11.55 -37.33
C PRO A 492 -8.73 -10.13 -37.28
N ALA A 493 -7.43 -9.97 -37.05
CA ALA A 493 -6.78 -8.67 -36.92
C ALA A 493 -5.36 -8.68 -37.47
N GLU A 494 -4.91 -7.54 -38.00
CA GLU A 494 -3.56 -7.36 -38.56
C GLU A 494 -2.95 -6.01 -38.15
N LEU A 495 -1.61 -5.93 -38.13
CA LEU A 495 -0.91 -4.68 -37.83
C LEU A 495 -0.64 -3.88 -39.11
N VAL A 496 -0.97 -2.59 -39.09
CA VAL A 496 -0.67 -1.64 -40.15
C VAL A 496 0.32 -0.60 -39.63
N ILE A 497 1.52 -0.59 -40.21
CA ILE A 497 2.56 0.35 -39.82
C ILE A 497 2.28 1.74 -40.40
N ILE A 498 2.04 2.72 -39.52
CA ILE A 498 1.90 4.12 -39.87
C ILE A 498 3.24 4.82 -39.67
N LYS A 499 3.79 5.40 -40.75
CA LYS A 499 5.01 6.21 -40.69
C LYS A 499 4.67 7.57 -40.06
N THR A 500 5.31 7.92 -38.95
CA THR A 500 5.09 9.20 -38.25
C THR A 500 6.21 10.19 -38.53
N LYS A 501 5.92 11.51 -38.56
CA LYS A 501 6.96 12.54 -38.73
C LYS A 501 7.89 12.58 -37.51
N GLY A 502 7.37 12.25 -36.34
CA GLY A 502 8.15 12.14 -35.11
C GLY A 502 9.22 11.02 -35.13
N ASP A 503 9.12 10.02 -36.02
CA ASP A 503 10.18 9.02 -36.22
C ASP A 503 11.42 9.59 -36.95
N GLN A 504 11.29 10.78 -37.56
CA GLN A 504 12.30 11.39 -38.43
C GLN A 504 12.96 12.65 -37.83
N SER A 505 12.42 13.23 -36.75
CA SER A 505 12.97 14.43 -36.11
C SER A 505 13.83 14.11 -34.88
N THR A 506 14.87 14.93 -34.66
CA THR A 506 15.75 14.88 -33.47
C THR A 506 15.50 16.04 -32.50
N ASP A 507 14.52 16.90 -32.77
CA ASP A 507 14.24 18.11 -31.99
C ASP A 507 13.63 17.79 -30.61
N PRO A 508 13.73 18.70 -29.61
CA PRO A 508 13.04 18.55 -28.32
C PRO A 508 11.52 18.45 -28.50
N VAL A 509 10.84 17.51 -27.82
CA VAL A 509 9.36 17.37 -27.90
C VAL A 509 8.61 18.65 -27.50
N GLN A 510 9.19 19.51 -26.66
CA GLN A 510 8.63 20.84 -26.39
C GLN A 510 8.53 21.72 -27.65
N LYS A 511 9.42 21.53 -28.63
CA LYS A 511 9.45 22.27 -29.91
C LYS A 511 8.63 21.61 -31.03
N ILE A 512 8.50 20.27 -31.03
CA ILE A 512 7.72 19.54 -32.05
C ILE A 512 6.21 19.57 -31.72
N GLY A 513 5.85 19.72 -30.44
CA GLY A 513 4.46 19.77 -29.95
C GLY A 513 4.04 18.47 -29.26
N VAL A 514 3.14 18.59 -28.27
CA VAL A 514 2.50 17.44 -27.61
C VAL A 514 1.50 16.81 -28.60
N GLY A 515 1.62 15.50 -28.86
CA GLY A 515 0.71 14.77 -29.74
C GLY A 515 1.23 14.45 -31.15
N VAL A 516 2.50 14.76 -31.46
CA VAL A 516 3.12 14.47 -32.77
C VAL A 516 3.25 12.97 -33.08
N PHE A 517 3.01 12.10 -32.11
CA PHE A 517 2.99 10.64 -32.34
C PHE A 517 1.58 10.05 -32.36
N THR A 518 0.60 10.83 -31.92
CA THR A 518 -0.81 10.43 -31.83
C THR A 518 -1.61 10.98 -33.01
N ALA A 519 -1.18 12.11 -33.58
CA ALA A 519 -1.85 12.78 -34.69
C ALA A 519 -1.92 11.90 -35.94
N GLU A 520 -0.84 11.24 -36.37
CA GLU A 520 -0.84 10.46 -37.61
C GLU A 520 -1.65 9.16 -37.51
N LEU A 521 -1.74 8.57 -36.31
CA LEU A 521 -2.60 7.41 -36.06
C LEU A 521 -4.08 7.84 -36.06
N ARG A 522 -4.41 8.99 -35.47
CA ARG A 522 -5.76 9.57 -35.53
C ARG A 522 -6.16 10.00 -36.94
N GLU A 523 -5.23 10.55 -37.73
CA GLU A 523 -5.44 10.79 -39.16
C GLU A 523 -5.69 9.47 -39.92
N ALA A 524 -4.94 8.40 -39.60
CA ALA A 524 -5.16 7.09 -40.21
C ALA A 524 -6.55 6.50 -39.89
N LEU A 525 -7.06 6.73 -38.68
CA LEU A 525 -8.44 6.40 -38.30
C LEU A 525 -9.45 7.21 -39.12
N LEU A 526 -9.28 8.54 -39.22
CA LEU A 526 -10.17 9.42 -39.99
C LEU A 526 -10.18 9.09 -41.50
N ASP A 527 -9.02 8.74 -42.05
CA ASP A 527 -8.86 8.35 -43.45
C ASP A 527 -9.35 6.91 -43.72
N ASN A 528 -9.83 6.18 -42.72
CA ASN A 528 -10.18 4.75 -42.78
C ASN A 528 -9.02 3.86 -43.28
N ARG A 529 -7.78 4.27 -43.07
CA ARG A 529 -6.58 3.46 -43.36
C ARG A 529 -6.40 2.35 -42.33
N VAL A 530 -6.83 2.60 -41.10
CA VAL A 530 -6.86 1.66 -39.98
C VAL A 530 -8.21 1.76 -39.28
N ASP A 531 -8.61 0.70 -38.60
CA ASP A 531 -9.88 0.61 -37.87
C ASP A 531 -9.68 0.92 -36.37
N VAL A 532 -8.50 0.54 -35.85
CA VAL A 532 -8.12 0.65 -34.43
C VAL A 532 -6.74 1.30 -34.34
N ALA A 533 -6.51 2.15 -33.34
CA ALA A 533 -5.17 2.65 -33.00
C ALA A 533 -4.81 2.24 -31.57
N VAL A 534 -3.58 1.76 -31.38
CA VAL A 534 -3.07 1.40 -30.04
C VAL A 534 -2.01 2.41 -29.63
N HIS A 535 -2.25 3.05 -28.49
CA HIS A 535 -1.38 4.09 -27.94
C HIS A 535 -0.83 3.69 -26.58
N SER A 536 0.36 4.18 -26.25
CA SER A 536 0.76 4.30 -24.85
C SER A 536 -0.06 5.43 -24.22
N TYR A 537 -0.87 5.13 -23.21
CA TYR A 537 -1.92 6.08 -22.80
C TYR A 537 -1.35 7.38 -22.18
N LYS A 538 -0.22 7.29 -21.49
CA LYS A 538 0.49 8.49 -20.98
C LYS A 538 0.88 9.52 -22.05
N ASP A 539 0.96 9.10 -23.32
CA ASP A 539 1.36 9.96 -24.44
C ASP A 539 0.15 10.62 -25.13
N LEU A 540 -1.08 10.26 -24.76
CA LEU A 540 -2.30 10.88 -25.29
C LEU A 540 -2.63 12.21 -24.58
N PRO A 541 -3.01 13.27 -25.33
CA PRO A 541 -3.46 14.54 -24.76
C PRO A 541 -4.58 14.35 -23.73
N THR A 542 -4.57 15.16 -22.66
CA THR A 542 -5.62 15.14 -21.63
C THR A 542 -6.98 15.59 -22.18
N ALA A 543 -6.99 16.52 -23.13
CA ALA A 543 -8.20 16.94 -23.84
C ALA A 543 -8.76 15.80 -24.70
N GLN A 544 -10.04 15.48 -24.50
CA GLN A 544 -10.76 14.52 -25.33
C GLN A 544 -11.08 15.11 -26.71
N ASP A 545 -11.02 14.27 -27.74
CA ASP A 545 -11.48 14.60 -29.09
C ASP A 545 -12.74 13.78 -29.38
N PRO A 546 -13.90 14.42 -29.58
CA PRO A 546 -15.19 13.72 -29.69
C PRO A 546 -15.32 12.82 -30.92
N ARG A 547 -14.39 12.92 -31.88
CA ARG A 547 -14.34 12.04 -33.06
C ARG A 547 -13.84 10.64 -32.73
N PHE A 548 -13.17 10.47 -31.59
CA PHE A 548 -12.56 9.21 -31.18
C PHE A 548 -13.11 8.77 -29.83
N VAL A 549 -13.04 7.47 -29.58
CA VAL A 549 -13.38 6.86 -28.29
C VAL A 549 -12.26 5.90 -27.89
N ILE A 550 -11.84 5.96 -26.62
CA ILE A 550 -10.97 4.94 -26.02
C ILE A 550 -11.87 3.77 -25.61
N ALA A 551 -12.08 2.87 -26.56
CA ALA A 551 -13.00 1.75 -26.42
C ALA A 551 -12.53 0.74 -25.38
N ALA A 552 -11.21 0.54 -25.24
CA ALA A 552 -10.65 -0.33 -24.22
C ALA A 552 -9.32 0.17 -23.65
N ILE A 553 -9.13 -0.16 -22.38
CA ILE A 553 -7.89 0.01 -21.61
C ILE A 553 -7.56 -1.38 -21.04
N PRO A 554 -6.72 -2.18 -21.74
CA PRO A 554 -6.35 -3.52 -21.28
C PRO A 554 -5.58 -3.49 -19.95
N PRO A 555 -5.39 -4.64 -19.29
CA PRO A 555 -4.65 -4.73 -18.03
C PRO A 555 -3.31 -4.00 -18.06
N ARG A 556 -3.07 -3.19 -17.03
CA ARG A 556 -1.90 -2.33 -16.93
C ARG A 556 -0.62 -3.12 -16.67
N GLU A 557 0.44 -2.77 -17.40
CA GLU A 557 1.80 -3.16 -17.01
C GLU A 557 2.28 -2.34 -15.80
N ASP A 558 3.25 -2.89 -15.05
CA ASP A 558 3.83 -2.22 -13.88
C ASP A 558 4.20 -0.75 -14.19
N PRO A 559 3.57 0.23 -13.50
CA PRO A 559 3.70 1.63 -13.84
C PRO A 559 5.00 2.26 -13.36
N ARG A 560 5.79 1.58 -12.52
CA ARG A 560 7.02 2.13 -11.95
C ARG A 560 8.03 2.56 -13.02
N ASP A 561 8.90 3.48 -12.65
CA ASP A 561 10.11 3.74 -13.41
C ASP A 561 11.19 2.73 -13.02
N ALA A 562 12.10 2.45 -13.95
CA ALA A 562 13.21 1.53 -13.74
C ALA A 562 14.53 2.24 -14.02
N LEU A 563 15.51 1.99 -13.17
CA LEU A 563 16.90 2.32 -13.39
C LEU A 563 17.59 1.19 -14.16
N VAL A 564 18.37 1.55 -15.17
CA VAL A 564 19.33 0.67 -15.82
C VAL A 564 20.69 1.33 -15.69
N ALA A 565 21.51 0.84 -14.77
CA ALA A 565 22.86 1.32 -14.51
C ALA A 565 23.91 0.35 -15.09
N ARG A 566 25.06 0.88 -15.52
CA ARG A 566 26.13 0.08 -16.13
C ARG A 566 26.70 -0.97 -15.18
N ASP A 567 26.89 -0.59 -13.91
CA ASP A 567 27.65 -1.38 -12.94
C ASP A 567 26.73 -2.14 -11.96
N GLY A 568 25.46 -2.35 -12.31
CA GLY A 568 24.48 -3.02 -11.45
C GLY A 568 24.02 -2.19 -10.25
N LEU A 569 24.51 -0.96 -10.11
CA LEU A 569 24.20 -0.08 -8.98
C LEU A 569 22.73 0.33 -8.95
N VAL A 570 22.20 0.44 -7.73
CA VAL A 570 20.90 1.08 -7.50
C VAL A 570 21.04 2.61 -7.43
N LEU A 571 19.94 3.33 -7.53
CA LEU A 571 19.86 4.79 -7.64
C LEU A 571 20.57 5.51 -6.49
N GLY A 572 20.43 4.97 -5.27
CA GLY A 572 21.08 5.52 -4.08
C GLY A 572 22.59 5.24 -4.00
N GLU A 573 23.10 4.29 -4.77
CA GLU A 573 24.51 3.90 -4.81
C GLU A 573 25.29 4.61 -5.93
N LEU A 574 24.60 5.26 -6.87
CA LEU A 574 25.24 6.03 -7.93
C LEU A 574 26.12 7.14 -7.35
N PRO A 575 27.41 7.23 -7.74
CA PRO A 575 28.29 8.30 -7.31
C PRO A 575 27.73 9.69 -7.64
N ALA A 576 28.04 10.68 -6.79
CA ALA A 576 27.76 12.07 -7.12
C ALA A 576 28.51 12.46 -8.40
N GLY A 577 27.82 13.14 -9.31
CA GLY A 577 28.28 13.45 -10.67
C GLY A 577 27.96 12.38 -11.71
N SER A 578 27.37 11.24 -11.34
CA SER A 578 26.95 10.23 -12.31
C SER A 578 25.96 10.78 -13.33
N LYS A 579 26.21 10.49 -14.59
CA LYS A 579 25.41 10.92 -15.74
C LYS A 579 24.20 10.01 -15.91
N VAL A 580 23.03 10.53 -15.55
CA VAL A 580 21.76 9.79 -15.65
C VAL A 580 20.89 10.34 -16.77
N GLY A 581 20.58 9.50 -17.74
CA GLY A 581 19.82 9.92 -18.93
C GLY A 581 18.30 9.89 -18.73
N THR A 582 17.65 11.06 -18.83
CA THR A 582 16.19 11.19 -18.99
C THR A 582 15.82 12.58 -19.50
N SER A 583 14.78 12.68 -20.33
CA SER A 583 14.23 13.98 -20.79
C SER A 583 12.85 14.30 -20.21
N ALA A 584 12.29 13.46 -19.33
CA ALA A 584 10.95 13.68 -18.79
C ALA A 584 11.03 14.70 -17.63
N PRO A 585 10.38 15.88 -17.73
CA PRO A 585 10.46 16.91 -16.67
C PRO A 585 10.04 16.39 -15.30
N ARG A 586 9.02 15.52 -15.25
CA ARG A 586 8.62 14.78 -14.04
C ARG A 586 9.75 13.98 -13.40
N ARG A 587 10.55 13.26 -14.21
CA ARG A 587 11.67 12.47 -13.68
C ARG A 587 12.81 13.38 -13.25
N VAL A 588 13.15 14.36 -14.10
CA VAL A 588 14.23 15.32 -13.83
C VAL A 588 14.00 16.04 -12.50
N SER A 589 12.81 16.60 -12.30
CA SER A 589 12.43 17.33 -11.08
C SER A 589 12.48 16.44 -9.83
N GLN A 590 11.83 15.27 -9.86
CA GLN A 590 11.82 14.35 -8.72
C GLN A 590 13.21 13.80 -8.39
N LEU A 591 14.03 13.44 -9.39
CA LEU A 591 15.40 12.97 -9.17
C LEU A 591 16.30 14.06 -8.58
N LYS A 592 16.15 15.31 -9.04
CA LYS A 592 16.87 16.44 -8.46
C LYS A 592 16.45 16.68 -7.01
N ALA A 593 15.17 16.54 -6.70
CA ALA A 593 14.65 16.67 -5.33
C ALA A 593 15.16 15.58 -4.38
N LEU A 594 15.44 14.37 -4.88
CA LEU A 594 16.13 13.34 -4.10
C LEU A 594 17.53 13.80 -3.64
N GLY A 595 18.15 14.76 -4.33
CA GLY A 595 19.39 15.39 -3.90
C GLY A 595 20.57 14.42 -3.85
N LEU A 596 20.61 13.47 -4.80
CA LEU A 596 21.63 12.42 -4.91
C LEU A 596 22.91 12.88 -5.63
N GLY A 597 22.92 14.11 -6.14
CA GLY A 597 24.10 14.66 -6.80
C GLY A 597 24.29 14.23 -8.25
N LEU A 598 23.23 13.74 -8.91
CA LEU A 598 23.28 13.20 -10.27
C LEU A 598 23.34 14.31 -11.32
N ASP A 599 24.14 14.10 -12.37
CA ASP A 599 24.12 14.91 -13.58
C ASP A 599 23.02 14.38 -14.52
N ILE A 600 21.84 15.02 -14.51
CA ILE A 600 20.70 14.57 -15.31
C ILE A 600 20.84 15.09 -16.74
N VAL A 601 21.15 14.18 -17.67
CA VAL A 601 21.43 14.50 -19.07
C VAL A 601 20.19 14.25 -19.94
N PRO A 602 19.81 15.17 -20.84
CA PRO A 602 18.74 14.95 -21.80
C PRO A 602 18.98 13.69 -22.65
N LEU A 603 17.99 12.81 -22.67
CA LEU A 603 18.04 11.54 -23.39
C LEU A 603 16.83 11.36 -24.33
N ARG A 604 17.10 11.12 -25.61
CA ARG A 604 16.12 10.87 -26.69
C ARG A 604 16.48 9.60 -27.46
N GLY A 605 15.61 9.23 -28.40
CA GLY A 605 15.75 8.01 -29.21
C GLY A 605 14.84 6.88 -28.75
N ASN A 606 14.83 5.77 -29.48
CA ASN A 606 14.13 4.56 -29.09
C ASN A 606 14.83 3.87 -27.91
N LEU A 607 14.18 2.88 -27.32
CA LEU A 607 14.65 2.18 -26.11
C LEU A 607 16.06 1.59 -26.30
N GLN A 608 16.32 0.99 -27.46
CA GLN A 608 17.62 0.39 -27.81
C GLN A 608 18.74 1.43 -27.83
N ARG A 609 18.54 2.58 -28.50
CA ARG A 609 19.55 3.65 -28.54
C ARG A 609 19.82 4.22 -27.14
N ARG A 610 18.80 4.26 -26.27
CA ARG A 610 18.95 4.75 -24.90
C ARG A 610 19.77 3.79 -24.05
N LEU A 611 19.46 2.49 -24.11
CA LEU A 611 20.21 1.44 -23.41
C LEU A 611 21.66 1.35 -23.91
N GLY A 612 21.86 1.45 -25.23
CA GLY A 612 23.20 1.45 -25.83
C GLY A 612 24.11 2.58 -25.34
N LYS A 613 23.56 3.70 -24.82
CA LYS A 613 24.37 4.75 -24.18
C LYS A 613 24.89 4.38 -22.80
N VAL A 614 24.21 3.47 -22.10
CA VAL A 614 24.72 2.90 -20.84
C VAL A 614 25.80 1.88 -21.13
N GLU A 615 25.54 0.99 -22.08
CA GLU A 615 26.49 -0.03 -22.54
C GLU A 615 27.79 0.58 -23.08
N SER A 616 27.70 1.70 -23.82
CA SER A 616 28.85 2.30 -24.51
C SER A 616 29.82 3.08 -23.63
N GLY A 617 29.46 3.42 -22.40
CA GLY A 617 30.25 4.36 -21.60
C GLY A 617 29.68 5.78 -21.48
N GLU A 618 28.73 6.16 -22.35
CA GLU A 618 28.31 7.57 -22.48
C GLU A 618 27.48 8.06 -21.28
N LEU A 619 26.64 7.19 -20.71
CA LEU A 619 25.81 7.44 -19.53
C LEU A 619 26.05 6.39 -18.47
N ASP A 620 26.11 6.77 -17.20
CA ASP A 620 26.30 5.83 -16.10
C ASP A 620 25.00 5.05 -15.81
N ALA A 621 23.85 5.71 -16.00
CA ALA A 621 22.55 5.06 -15.93
C ALA A 621 21.50 5.76 -16.80
N VAL A 622 20.38 5.09 -17.02
CA VAL A 622 19.17 5.67 -17.63
C VAL A 622 17.94 5.32 -16.82
N ILE A 623 16.98 6.25 -16.79
CA ILE A 623 15.67 6.00 -16.18
C ILE A 623 14.60 5.88 -17.24
N LEU A 624 13.95 4.73 -17.26
CA LEU A 624 13.00 4.30 -18.28
C LEU A 624 11.68 3.89 -17.61
N ALA A 625 10.62 3.77 -18.41
CA ALA A 625 9.37 3.21 -17.89
C ALA A 625 9.55 1.69 -17.83
N ARG A 626 9.31 1.06 -16.66
CA ARG A 626 9.46 -0.39 -16.49
C ARG A 626 8.61 -1.16 -17.50
N ALA A 627 7.36 -0.75 -17.68
CA ALA A 627 6.45 -1.30 -18.69
C ALA A 627 7.04 -1.34 -20.11
N GLY A 628 7.91 -0.39 -20.47
CA GLY A 628 8.58 -0.37 -21.77
C GLY A 628 9.62 -1.49 -21.92
N LEU A 629 10.35 -1.80 -20.84
CA LEU A 629 11.35 -2.88 -20.79
C LEU A 629 10.67 -4.25 -20.70
N SER A 630 9.63 -4.37 -19.85
CA SER A 630 8.78 -5.56 -19.69
C SER A 630 8.28 -6.07 -21.04
N ARG A 631 7.65 -5.19 -21.82
CA ARG A 631 7.03 -5.52 -23.11
C ARG A 631 7.99 -6.06 -24.16
N ILE A 632 9.27 -5.71 -24.10
CA ILE A 632 10.26 -6.20 -25.06
C ILE A 632 11.21 -7.24 -24.46
N GLY A 633 10.88 -7.77 -23.28
CA GLY A 633 11.62 -8.86 -22.63
C GLY A 633 12.99 -8.45 -22.07
N LEU A 634 13.14 -7.20 -21.62
CA LEU A 634 14.40 -6.66 -21.10
C LEU A 634 14.35 -6.36 -19.60
N LEU A 635 13.62 -7.16 -18.82
CA LEU A 635 13.53 -6.98 -17.36
C LEU A 635 14.86 -7.25 -16.65
N ASP A 636 15.69 -8.15 -17.18
CA ASP A 636 16.98 -8.53 -16.59
C ASP A 636 18.01 -7.40 -16.61
N LEU A 637 17.79 -6.35 -17.42
CA LEU A 637 18.66 -5.18 -17.45
C LEU A 637 18.36 -4.18 -16.33
N ILE A 638 17.24 -4.35 -15.62
CA ILE A 638 16.83 -3.42 -14.57
C ILE A 638 17.69 -3.63 -13.34
N THR A 639 18.39 -2.57 -12.91
CA THR A 639 19.18 -2.59 -11.67
C THR A 639 18.32 -2.23 -10.46
N GLU A 640 17.32 -1.37 -10.64
CA GLU A 640 16.35 -1.02 -9.59
C GLU A 640 14.98 -0.68 -10.19
N ASN A 641 13.91 -1.17 -9.55
CA ASN A 641 12.57 -0.63 -9.76
C ASN A 641 12.35 0.51 -8.78
N ILE A 642 12.13 1.72 -9.29
CA ILE A 642 12.02 2.91 -8.47
C ILE A 642 10.64 2.94 -7.82
N GLU A 643 10.62 2.89 -6.50
CA GLU A 643 9.36 2.84 -5.75
C GLU A 643 8.61 4.17 -5.82
N PRO A 644 7.26 4.17 -5.83
CA PRO A 644 6.46 5.40 -5.89
C PRO A 644 6.78 6.42 -4.78
N VAL A 645 7.29 5.95 -3.63
CA VAL A 645 7.77 6.80 -2.54
C VAL A 645 8.98 7.64 -2.95
N GLN A 646 9.90 7.07 -3.75
CA GLN A 646 11.04 7.81 -4.30
C GLN A 646 10.58 8.68 -5.48
N MET A 647 9.84 8.11 -6.44
CA MET A 647 9.42 8.83 -7.65
C MET A 647 8.07 8.32 -8.16
N LEU A 648 7.05 9.19 -8.17
CA LEU A 648 5.76 8.85 -8.77
C LEU A 648 5.86 8.79 -10.29
N PRO A 649 5.27 7.77 -10.95
CA PRO A 649 5.31 7.61 -12.40
C PRO A 649 4.47 8.66 -13.12
N ALA A 650 4.54 8.66 -14.46
CA ALA A 650 3.69 9.53 -15.25
C ALA A 650 2.23 9.03 -15.18
N PRO A 651 1.23 9.93 -15.14
CA PRO A 651 -0.17 9.54 -15.28
C PRO A 651 -0.37 8.63 -16.51
N ALA A 652 -1.12 7.54 -16.31
CA ALA A 652 -1.37 6.46 -17.26
C ALA A 652 -0.13 5.67 -17.73
N GLN A 653 1.01 5.75 -17.03
CA GLN A 653 2.19 4.95 -17.39
C GLN A 653 1.91 3.46 -17.24
N GLY A 654 2.28 2.65 -18.23
CA GLY A 654 2.00 1.21 -18.24
C GLY A 654 0.68 0.84 -18.90
N ALA A 655 -0.31 1.74 -18.96
CA ALA A 655 -1.56 1.49 -19.65
C ALA A 655 -1.46 1.67 -21.18
N LEU A 656 -2.23 0.88 -21.91
CA LEU A 656 -2.51 1.10 -23.34
C LEU A 656 -3.89 1.72 -23.51
N ALA A 657 -4.05 2.53 -24.54
CA ALA A 657 -5.35 3.03 -24.98
C ALA A 657 -5.66 2.48 -26.36
N VAL A 658 -6.75 1.73 -26.47
CA VAL A 658 -7.27 1.17 -27.71
C VAL A 658 -8.37 2.10 -28.21
N GLU A 659 -8.04 2.88 -29.24
CA GLU A 659 -8.85 3.98 -29.76
C GLU A 659 -9.48 3.62 -31.12
N CYS A 660 -10.74 3.99 -31.34
CA CYS A 660 -11.40 3.89 -32.63
C CYS A 660 -12.27 5.14 -32.90
N LEU A 661 -12.87 5.23 -34.09
CA LEU A 661 -13.83 6.30 -34.40
C LEU A 661 -15.09 6.16 -33.55
N SER A 662 -15.55 7.26 -32.94
CA SER A 662 -16.76 7.30 -32.09
C SER A 662 -18.04 6.94 -32.84
N ALA A 663 -18.05 7.13 -34.16
CA ALA A 663 -19.16 6.77 -35.02
C ALA A 663 -19.26 5.26 -35.33
N ASN A 664 -18.26 4.45 -34.97
CA ASN A 664 -18.28 3.00 -35.15
C ASN A 664 -18.61 2.28 -33.83
N ALA A 665 -19.88 2.31 -33.44
CA ALA A 665 -20.36 1.73 -32.17
C ALA A 665 -20.18 0.20 -32.09
N GLU A 666 -20.28 -0.51 -33.22
CA GLU A 666 -20.09 -1.96 -33.29
C GLU A 666 -18.64 -2.34 -32.99
N LEU A 667 -17.67 -1.64 -33.61
CA LEU A 667 -16.26 -1.86 -33.30
C LEU A 667 -15.93 -1.48 -31.86
N ALA A 668 -16.50 -0.37 -31.36
CA ALA A 668 -16.29 0.03 -29.96
C ALA A 668 -16.77 -1.06 -28.98
N ALA A 669 -17.90 -1.71 -29.26
CA ALA A 669 -18.39 -2.82 -28.45
C ALA A 669 -17.47 -4.04 -28.48
N ILE A 670 -16.96 -4.43 -29.66
CA ILE A 670 -15.98 -5.52 -29.81
C ILE A 670 -14.71 -5.21 -29.01
N LEU A 671 -14.18 -4.00 -29.13
CA LEU A 671 -12.96 -3.62 -28.43
C LEU A 671 -13.16 -3.59 -26.91
N ALA A 672 -14.34 -3.15 -26.44
CA ALA A 672 -14.66 -3.05 -25.01
C ALA A 672 -14.65 -4.40 -24.27
N GLU A 673 -14.71 -5.54 -24.97
CA GLU A 673 -14.51 -6.87 -24.37
C GLU A 673 -13.10 -7.05 -23.79
N HIS A 674 -12.13 -6.23 -24.23
CA HIS A 674 -10.75 -6.22 -23.74
C HIS A 674 -10.48 -5.07 -22.74
N ASP A 675 -11.53 -4.43 -22.23
CA ASP A 675 -11.42 -3.38 -21.23
C ASP A 675 -11.24 -3.94 -19.82
N ASP A 676 -10.25 -3.45 -19.08
CA ASP A 676 -10.02 -3.80 -17.69
C ASP A 676 -10.55 -2.72 -16.76
N ALA A 677 -11.57 -3.05 -15.95
CA ALA A 677 -12.27 -2.08 -15.11
C ALA A 677 -11.34 -1.41 -14.08
N GLY A 678 -10.44 -2.17 -13.45
CA GLY A 678 -9.48 -1.67 -12.47
C GLY A 678 -8.48 -0.69 -13.09
N THR A 679 -7.90 -1.05 -14.24
CA THR A 679 -7.00 -0.18 -14.99
C THR A 679 -7.73 1.06 -15.49
N ARG A 680 -8.97 0.94 -15.96
CA ARG A 680 -9.78 2.08 -16.37
C ARG A 680 -10.02 3.05 -15.22
N ALA A 681 -10.40 2.57 -14.05
CA ALA A 681 -10.58 3.41 -12.86
C ALA A 681 -9.28 4.13 -12.50
N ALA A 682 -8.17 3.39 -12.37
CA ALA A 682 -6.86 3.97 -12.06
C ALA A 682 -6.43 5.07 -13.06
N VAL A 683 -6.48 4.76 -14.35
CA VAL A 683 -6.08 5.72 -15.39
C VAL A 683 -7.02 6.92 -15.44
N THR A 684 -8.32 6.73 -15.20
CA THR A 684 -9.30 7.82 -15.16
C THR A 684 -8.94 8.80 -14.04
N ALA A 685 -8.63 8.31 -12.83
CA ALA A 685 -8.20 9.17 -11.72
C ALA A 685 -6.88 9.91 -12.02
N GLU A 686 -5.85 9.19 -12.48
CA GLU A 686 -4.54 9.78 -12.80
C GLU A 686 -4.65 10.86 -13.88
N ARG A 687 -5.46 10.64 -14.91
CA ARG A 687 -5.66 11.59 -16.02
C ARG A 687 -6.54 12.76 -15.62
N ALA A 688 -7.56 12.54 -14.77
CA ALA A 688 -8.38 13.60 -14.22
C ALA A 688 -7.55 14.56 -13.36
N LEU A 689 -6.64 14.01 -12.54
CA LEU A 689 -5.66 14.78 -11.77
C LEU A 689 -4.81 15.64 -12.71
N LEU A 690 -4.19 15.04 -13.73
CA LEU A 690 -3.34 15.76 -14.68
C LEU A 690 -4.11 16.88 -15.42
N ALA A 691 -5.36 16.62 -15.80
CA ALA A 691 -6.21 17.60 -16.47
C ALA A 691 -6.63 18.77 -15.56
N GLU A 692 -6.97 18.50 -14.29
CA GLU A 692 -7.37 19.53 -13.31
C GLU A 692 -6.20 20.45 -12.95
N LEU A 693 -4.97 19.93 -12.94
CA LEU A 693 -3.75 20.74 -12.78
C LEU A 693 -3.44 21.63 -14.01
N GLU A 694 -4.25 21.56 -15.08
CA GLU A 694 -4.00 22.18 -16.38
C GLU A 694 -2.61 21.83 -16.94
N ALA A 695 -2.11 20.65 -16.56
CA ALA A 695 -0.77 20.21 -16.82
C ALA A 695 -0.72 19.36 -18.11
N GLY A 696 0.19 19.72 -19.03
CA GLY A 696 0.48 18.91 -20.23
C GLY A 696 1.44 17.75 -19.94
N CYS A 697 1.70 16.89 -20.94
CA CYS A 697 2.67 15.78 -20.82
C CYS A 697 4.12 16.22 -20.46
N THR A 698 4.40 17.52 -20.52
CA THR A 698 5.69 18.14 -20.18
C THR A 698 5.71 18.76 -18.78
N ALA A 699 4.61 18.69 -18.03
CA ALA A 699 4.57 19.18 -16.66
C ALA A 699 5.36 18.26 -15.72
N PRO A 700 5.98 18.79 -14.66
CA PRO A 700 6.66 18.01 -13.62
C PRO A 700 5.65 17.37 -12.64
N VAL A 701 4.64 16.68 -13.17
CA VAL A 701 3.54 16.04 -12.41
C VAL A 701 3.67 14.53 -12.48
N GLY A 702 3.52 13.87 -11.33
CA GLY A 702 3.44 12.42 -11.22
C GLY A 702 2.13 11.98 -10.58
N ALA A 703 1.61 10.83 -10.99
CA ALA A 703 0.44 10.22 -10.36
C ALA A 703 0.49 8.70 -10.48
N ILE A 704 0.02 8.02 -9.45
CA ILE A 704 -0.26 6.59 -9.48
C ILE A 704 -1.60 6.35 -8.79
N ALA A 705 -2.45 5.56 -9.43
CA ALA A 705 -3.68 5.06 -8.87
C ALA A 705 -3.71 3.53 -8.95
N GLU A 706 -4.16 2.89 -7.88
CA GLU A 706 -4.11 1.44 -7.69
C GLU A 706 -5.42 0.99 -7.04
N ILE A 707 -5.97 -0.12 -7.54
CA ILE A 707 -7.07 -0.81 -6.85
C ILE A 707 -6.46 -1.49 -5.63
N VAL A 708 -7.01 -1.18 -4.46
CA VAL A 708 -6.63 -1.74 -3.18
C VAL A 708 -7.87 -2.34 -2.53
N GLU A 709 -7.70 -3.48 -1.87
CA GLU A 709 -8.77 -4.11 -1.10
C GLU A 709 -8.90 -3.42 0.26
N SER A 710 -10.09 -2.91 0.53
CA SER A 710 -10.47 -2.34 1.82
C SER A 710 -11.62 -3.13 2.44
N LEU A 711 -11.90 -2.88 3.72
CA LEU A 711 -12.97 -3.55 4.45
C LEU A 711 -13.97 -2.50 4.92
N ASP A 712 -15.26 -2.76 4.71
CA ASP A 712 -16.30 -1.91 5.29
C ASP A 712 -16.47 -2.19 6.79
N ASP A 713 -17.32 -1.40 7.46
CA ASP A 713 -17.62 -1.55 8.89
C ASP A 713 -18.19 -2.94 9.26
N ASP A 714 -18.73 -3.66 8.26
CA ASP A 714 -19.26 -5.03 8.39
C ASP A 714 -18.20 -6.11 8.10
N GLY A 715 -16.97 -5.72 7.77
CA GLY A 715 -15.85 -6.62 7.45
C GLY A 715 -15.93 -7.26 6.06
N ARG A 716 -16.72 -6.70 5.13
CA ARG A 716 -16.78 -7.15 3.74
C ARG A 716 -15.67 -6.51 2.95
N ILE A 717 -14.97 -7.32 2.15
CA ILE A 717 -13.96 -6.83 1.22
C ILE A 717 -14.66 -6.07 0.11
N PHE A 718 -14.23 -4.83 -0.11
CA PHE A 718 -14.61 -4.05 -1.27
C PHE A 718 -13.37 -3.38 -1.86
N ASP A 719 -13.41 -3.16 -3.17
CA ASP A 719 -12.34 -2.48 -3.86
C ASP A 719 -12.42 -0.97 -3.61
N GLU A 720 -11.31 -0.39 -3.21
CA GLU A 720 -11.07 1.05 -3.22
C GLU A 720 -10.01 1.40 -4.25
N LEU A 721 -10.03 2.64 -4.70
CA LEU A 721 -9.00 3.23 -5.53
C LEU A 721 -8.15 4.14 -4.67
N SER A 722 -6.88 3.79 -4.48
CA SER A 722 -5.87 4.66 -3.86
C SER A 722 -5.22 5.50 -4.94
N VAL A 723 -5.23 6.82 -4.79
CA VAL A 723 -4.65 7.78 -5.74
C VAL A 723 -3.59 8.61 -5.03
N ARG A 724 -2.38 8.64 -5.56
CA ARG A 724 -1.27 9.48 -5.08
C ARG A 724 -0.81 10.39 -6.20
N GLY A 725 -0.60 11.66 -5.89
CA GLY A 725 -0.17 12.69 -6.84
C GLY A 725 1.01 13.50 -6.32
N CYS A 726 1.81 14.03 -7.24
CA CYS A 726 2.83 15.03 -6.92
C CYS A 726 2.96 16.10 -7.98
N ALA A 727 3.35 17.29 -7.55
CA ALA A 727 3.85 18.37 -8.40
C ALA A 727 5.23 18.78 -7.90
N ALA A 728 6.18 19.00 -8.80
CA ALA A 728 7.57 19.30 -8.45
C ALA A 728 8.07 20.56 -9.15
N ALA A 729 8.95 21.32 -8.52
CA ALA A 729 9.69 22.37 -9.21
C ALA A 729 10.62 21.77 -10.26
N ILE A 730 10.77 22.42 -11.42
CA ILE A 730 11.59 21.91 -12.54
C ILE A 730 13.07 21.77 -12.13
N ASP A 731 13.54 22.62 -11.24
CA ASP A 731 14.89 22.58 -10.68
C ASP A 731 15.05 21.53 -9.55
N GLY A 732 13.95 20.92 -9.10
CA GLY A 732 13.91 19.98 -7.98
C GLY A 732 14.13 20.62 -6.61
N SER A 733 13.91 21.94 -6.48
CA SER A 733 13.99 22.65 -5.20
C SER A 733 12.93 22.18 -4.21
N ASP A 734 11.74 21.82 -4.69
CA ASP A 734 10.62 21.36 -3.87
C ASP A 734 9.70 20.39 -4.63
N VAL A 735 9.01 19.52 -3.88
CA VAL A 735 8.04 18.52 -4.37
C VAL A 735 6.89 18.40 -3.39
N ILE A 736 5.70 18.79 -3.83
CA ILE A 736 4.46 18.60 -3.09
C ILE A 736 3.88 17.24 -3.44
N ARG A 737 3.42 16.50 -2.44
CA ARG A 737 2.78 15.19 -2.58
C ARG A 737 1.49 15.16 -1.76
N THR A 738 0.46 14.54 -2.30
CA THR A 738 -0.75 14.18 -1.55
C THR A 738 -1.39 12.91 -2.13
N GLY A 739 -2.42 12.39 -1.48
CA GLY A 739 -3.20 11.27 -1.97
C GLY A 739 -4.57 11.18 -1.31
N ALA A 740 -5.44 10.40 -1.92
CA ALA A 740 -6.78 10.13 -1.44
C ALA A 740 -7.19 8.70 -1.79
N VAL A 741 -8.15 8.17 -1.03
CA VAL A 741 -8.74 6.85 -1.27
C VAL A 741 -10.25 7.01 -1.43
N GLY A 742 -10.87 6.21 -2.28
CA GLY A 742 -12.32 6.21 -2.44
C GLY A 742 -12.81 5.16 -3.43
N ALA A 743 -14.12 5.10 -3.65
CA ALA A 743 -14.73 4.08 -4.51
C ALA A 743 -14.24 4.18 -5.98
N PRO A 744 -13.95 3.06 -6.67
CA PRO A 744 -13.44 3.05 -8.04
C PRO A 744 -14.36 3.70 -9.07
N ASP A 745 -15.68 3.67 -8.85
CA ASP A 745 -16.68 4.33 -9.71
C ASP A 745 -16.62 5.86 -9.63
N LYS A 746 -15.95 6.40 -8.60
CA LYS A 746 -15.68 7.84 -8.42
C LYS A 746 -14.25 8.24 -8.81
N ALA A 747 -13.56 7.42 -9.61
CA ALA A 747 -12.18 7.65 -10.02
C ALA A 747 -11.90 9.09 -10.51
N GLU A 748 -12.75 9.63 -11.40
CA GLU A 748 -12.56 10.99 -11.92
C GLU A 748 -12.64 12.05 -10.80
N GLU A 749 -13.61 11.92 -9.90
CA GLU A 749 -13.80 12.84 -8.78
C GLU A 749 -12.60 12.79 -7.82
N LEU A 750 -12.12 11.59 -7.53
CA LEU A 750 -10.97 11.36 -6.66
C LEU A 750 -9.69 11.98 -7.24
N GLY A 751 -9.44 11.78 -8.53
CA GLY A 751 -8.32 12.40 -9.23
C GLY A 751 -8.36 13.94 -9.18
N ARG A 752 -9.54 14.53 -9.39
CA ARG A 752 -9.73 15.98 -9.27
C ARG A 752 -9.55 16.48 -7.83
N ALA A 753 -9.96 15.70 -6.83
CA ALA A 753 -9.78 16.06 -5.43
C ALA A 753 -8.29 16.16 -5.06
N VAL A 754 -7.49 15.14 -5.41
CA VAL A 754 -6.04 15.14 -5.21
C VAL A 754 -5.38 16.33 -5.94
N ALA A 755 -5.79 16.63 -7.17
CA ALA A 755 -5.27 17.80 -7.89
C ALA A 755 -5.61 19.14 -7.20
N ARG A 756 -6.83 19.30 -6.67
CA ARG A 756 -7.21 20.53 -5.95
C ARG A 756 -6.41 20.70 -4.68
N GLU A 757 -6.18 19.62 -3.94
CA GLU A 757 -5.33 19.67 -2.75
C GLU A 757 -3.89 20.04 -3.12
N LEU A 758 -3.33 19.48 -4.21
CA LEU A 758 -2.02 19.91 -4.72
C LEU A 758 -2.00 21.41 -5.05
N LEU A 759 -3.06 21.95 -5.67
CA LEU A 759 -3.18 23.38 -5.97
C LEU A 759 -3.27 24.23 -4.69
N GLU A 760 -4.00 23.78 -3.68
CA GLU A 760 -4.10 24.44 -2.37
C GLU A 760 -2.75 24.48 -1.65
N LEU A 761 -1.93 23.44 -1.84
CA LEU A 761 -0.56 23.37 -1.33
C LEU A 761 0.46 24.20 -2.14
N GLY A 762 0.03 24.88 -3.21
CA GLY A 762 0.90 25.76 -4.02
C GLY A 762 1.51 25.13 -5.26
N ALA A 763 0.94 24.03 -5.77
CA ALA A 763 1.48 23.37 -6.97
C ALA A 763 1.53 24.28 -8.21
N ARG A 764 0.63 25.25 -8.35
CA ARG A 764 0.60 26.14 -9.52
C ARG A 764 1.82 27.04 -9.57
N GLU A 765 2.16 27.66 -8.45
CA GLU A 765 3.34 28.49 -8.29
C GLU A 765 4.60 27.64 -8.48
N LEU A 766 4.64 26.46 -7.85
CA LEU A 766 5.76 25.53 -7.91
C LEU A 766 6.11 25.07 -9.34
N MET A 767 5.09 24.77 -10.16
CA MET A 767 5.28 24.32 -11.53
C MET A 767 5.66 25.45 -12.51
N ASN A 768 5.35 26.70 -12.17
CA ASN A 768 5.50 27.88 -13.04
C ASN A 768 6.80 28.67 -12.83
N VAL A 769 7.73 28.23 -11.97
CA VAL A 769 8.98 28.95 -11.65
C VAL A 769 9.93 29.15 -12.86
N THR A 770 9.53 28.81 -14.09
CA THR A 770 10.21 29.28 -15.31
C THR A 770 9.25 29.52 -16.49
N THR A 771 8.75 30.76 -16.61
CA THR A 771 8.45 31.42 -17.90
C THR A 771 8.99 32.86 -17.92
N GLY A 772 10.29 33.00 -17.63
CA GLY A 772 11.09 34.11 -18.14
C GLY A 772 11.96 33.57 -19.28
N GLU A 773 11.87 34.19 -20.46
CA GLU A 773 12.64 33.91 -21.69
C GLU A 773 12.15 32.75 -22.60
N ALA A 774 11.16 33.05 -23.47
CA ALA A 774 11.17 32.64 -24.89
C ALA A 774 9.96 33.23 -25.65
N ALA A 775 10.02 34.53 -25.96
CA ALA A 775 9.36 35.12 -27.12
C ALA A 775 10.37 36.06 -27.78
N ASP A 776 10.42 36.04 -29.11
CA ASP A 776 11.39 36.68 -30.02
C ASP A 776 12.80 36.07 -30.11
N VAL A 777 12.95 35.02 -30.94
CA VAL A 777 13.75 35.06 -32.20
C VAL A 777 13.10 34.14 -33.23
#